data_AF-A0A9P0XJR1-F1
#
_entry.id   AF-A0A9P0XJR1-F1
#
_cell.length_a   1.000
_cell.length_b   1.000
_cell.length_c   1.000
_cell.angle_alpha   90.00
_cell.angle_beta   90.00
_cell.angle_gamma   90.00
#
_symmetry.space_group_name_H-M   'P 1'
#
loop_
_entity.id
_entity.type
_entity.pdbx_description
1 polymer ?
#
loop_
_entity_poly.entity_id
_entity_poly.type
_entity_poly.pdbx_seq_one_letter_code
_entity_poly.pdbx_strand_id
1 'polypeptide(L)'
;MSDDNCQSNAVETPCAKKIKIDDQNGNGENENQIELKKFIPTKILNNNTSKKIVSVLGNFKDKSGVGIVILEKKAFKEQDLSSEGYFSCDTKVHPFFQNDIYGNFECYPISSVNGVKTTTIYPATEKHISKYTKQEVHLILETPACYNTLTLPHLQKEQFTLQWVYNILEGKSEQDRIVYNNTCETNGFVLVPDLKWDGLTKETLYLLAIVRQRGIKSIRELDDRHLPLLKNIRDEGKKAILDKYNLPSSQLRIYLHYQPSFYHLHIHFTYIQHEAPGIYAEKSHLLDTVINNIEIMNDYYKKVTLPFTIREMDTLFNIYETNGYVKKIKADVIDNDGFKRSNSLSSIESLSDYSDEESDVTCCIPIEEFCYIIPNSMSCLKVDKNTISFRILTEPKNGGGFYSEFLPTDTIDNKPKVNNMNINLKANEDIQIVCANCSNMISNNFVKFDRILELPTSNLDMSEWFCHNHSHGNTSETIVLQPQKLDFLHRLTFFVINNNLLTDKANKFNLQREIYHCNRCLAWLGIKKKDTVQLYNSEVKISHNNEETYAFTHKNSTDNISIDDFIYTIENMMNEFNLGLQYTIMYKIVLECLISASNKQYVLLWIMDKELQVLRNTDDLILNEKIKLQSTVLTKVLYKIESSLNTEVEAWLADPSVISTDISKSMFTRGVAHLEKMSLKVPEMFRYTNGYCVSYLKV
;
A
#
# COMPACT_ATOMS: atom_id res chain seq x y z
N MET A 1 41.54 44.65 52.54
CA MET A 1 41.68 43.18 52.72
C MET A 1 40.38 42.61 52.21
N SER A 2 40.29 42.55 50.90
CA SER A 2 39.06 42.86 50.17
C SER A 2 39.12 42.18 48.81
N ASP A 3 38.10 41.36 48.60
CA ASP A 3 37.33 41.08 47.39
C ASP A 3 38.05 41.08 46.04
N ASP A 4 37.87 40.01 45.26
CA ASP A 4 37.79 40.17 43.82
C ASP A 4 36.99 39.10 43.06
N ASN A 5 36.41 39.62 41.99
CA ASN A 5 35.35 39.15 41.11
C ASN A 5 35.80 38.17 40.02
N CYS A 6 34.83 37.41 39.50
CA CYS A 6 34.55 37.10 38.09
C CYS A 6 35.72 37.00 37.08
N GLN A 7 35.92 35.82 36.45
CA GLN A 7 36.21 35.74 35.00
C GLN A 7 36.02 34.33 34.41
N SER A 8 35.21 34.30 33.35
CA SER A 8 35.05 33.25 32.34
C SER A 8 36.37 32.87 31.68
N ASN A 9 36.64 31.57 31.53
CA ASN A 9 37.58 31.07 30.52
C ASN A 9 36.94 29.94 29.71
N ALA A 10 36.79 30.21 28.42
CA ALA A 10 36.31 29.31 27.39
C ALA A 10 37.23 28.08 27.29
N VAL A 11 36.63 26.89 27.24
CA VAL A 11 37.35 25.66 26.90
C VAL A 11 37.26 25.48 25.39
N GLU A 12 38.41 25.62 24.74
CA GLU A 12 38.63 25.46 23.30
C GLU A 12 38.25 24.06 22.80
N THR A 13 37.50 24.03 21.70
CA THR A 13 37.12 22.83 20.96
C THR A 13 38.33 22.23 20.22
N PRO A 14 38.59 20.92 20.28
CA PRO A 14 39.68 20.31 19.51
C PRO A 14 39.40 20.33 18.01
N CYS A 15 40.40 20.83 17.29
CA CYS A 15 40.45 21.14 15.87
C CYS A 15 40.14 19.94 14.95
N ALA A 16 39.10 20.07 14.12
CA ALA A 16 38.90 19.25 12.93
C ALA A 16 40.06 19.51 11.95
N LYS A 17 40.77 18.45 11.54
CA LYS A 17 41.88 18.56 10.59
C LYS A 17 41.38 19.15 9.27
N LYS A 18 41.82 20.38 8.99
CA LYS A 18 41.75 21.06 7.70
C LYS A 18 42.37 20.17 6.62
N ILE A 19 41.65 20.04 5.51
CA ILE A 19 42.18 19.56 4.24
C ILE A 19 43.30 20.55 3.83
N LYS A 20 44.49 20.04 3.51
CA LYS A 20 45.62 20.84 3.04
C LYS A 20 45.24 21.58 1.77
N ILE A 21 45.27 22.91 1.81
CA ILE A 21 45.39 23.78 0.65
C ILE A 21 46.89 24.05 0.52
N ASP A 22 47.52 23.51 -0.52
CA ASP A 22 48.86 23.95 -0.93
C ASP A 22 48.69 25.29 -1.65
N ASP A 23 48.85 26.39 -0.92
CA ASP A 23 49.09 27.70 -1.50
C ASP A 23 50.59 27.87 -1.72
N GLN A 24 51.04 27.66 -2.95
CA GLN A 24 52.08 28.50 -3.54
C GLN A 24 52.06 28.44 -5.08
N ASN A 25 51.75 29.61 -5.63
CA ASN A 25 51.97 30.10 -7.00
C ASN A 25 50.92 29.80 -8.09
N GLY A 26 50.01 30.76 -8.27
CA GLY A 26 49.82 31.45 -9.54
C GLY A 26 48.69 30.96 -10.45
N ASN A 27 47.59 31.71 -10.48
CA ASN A 27 46.57 31.76 -11.55
C ASN A 27 46.13 30.42 -12.15
N GLY A 28 45.16 29.77 -11.50
CA GLY A 28 44.29 28.77 -12.12
C GLY A 28 42.84 29.15 -11.91
N GLU A 29 42.17 29.62 -12.95
CA GLU A 29 40.75 29.96 -12.95
C GLU A 29 39.89 28.75 -12.52
N ASN A 30 38.77 29.03 -11.84
CA ASN A 30 37.75 28.05 -11.44
C ASN A 30 37.09 27.37 -12.66
N GLU A 31 37.73 26.38 -13.27
CA GLU A 31 37.25 25.74 -14.52
C GLU A 31 36.15 24.66 -14.34
N ASN A 32 35.62 24.39 -13.14
CA ASN A 32 34.67 23.28 -12.97
C ASN A 32 33.44 23.57 -12.10
N GLN A 33 32.89 24.78 -12.15
CA GLN A 33 31.55 25.02 -11.63
C GLN A 33 30.51 24.50 -12.64
N ILE A 34 29.98 23.30 -12.39
CA ILE A 34 28.95 22.70 -13.24
C ILE A 34 27.64 23.46 -13.01
N GLU A 35 27.20 24.22 -14.02
CA GLU A 35 25.93 24.94 -13.97
C GLU A 35 24.79 24.05 -14.47
N LEU A 36 23.80 23.75 -13.60
CA LEU A 36 22.64 22.92 -13.96
C LEU A 36 21.83 23.47 -15.14
N LYS A 37 21.80 24.79 -15.35
CA LYS A 37 21.12 25.44 -16.51
C LYS A 37 21.70 25.00 -17.87
N LYS A 38 22.93 24.49 -17.87
CA LYS A 38 23.62 23.98 -19.07
C LYS A 38 23.41 22.48 -19.29
N PHE A 39 22.81 21.77 -18.33
CA PHE A 39 22.52 20.36 -18.45
C PHE A 39 21.25 20.15 -19.29
N ILE A 40 21.37 19.38 -20.36
CA ILE A 40 20.27 18.94 -21.21
C ILE A 40 19.95 17.50 -20.82
N PRO A 41 18.82 17.23 -20.16
CA PRO A 41 18.39 15.87 -19.83
C PRO A 41 18.12 15.07 -21.10
N THR A 42 18.62 13.83 -21.13
CA THR A 42 18.37 12.88 -22.22
C THR A 42 17.50 11.72 -21.76
N LYS A 43 17.75 11.17 -20.56
CA LYS A 43 17.04 9.98 -20.06
C LYS A 43 16.96 9.99 -18.53
N ILE A 44 15.82 9.64 -17.97
CA ILE A 44 15.70 9.32 -16.55
C ILE A 44 16.26 7.92 -16.33
N LEU A 45 17.34 7.81 -15.55
CA LEU A 45 17.94 6.53 -15.22
C LEU A 45 17.16 5.83 -14.12
N ASN A 46 16.79 6.55 -13.05
CA ASN A 46 16.02 6.03 -11.94
C ASN A 46 15.23 7.16 -11.25
N ASN A 47 14.00 6.88 -10.83
CA ASN A 47 13.17 7.78 -10.03
C ASN A 47 12.61 7.01 -8.83
N ASN A 48 13.16 7.24 -7.64
CA ASN A 48 12.73 6.60 -6.41
C ASN A 48 11.88 7.58 -5.60
N THR A 49 10.57 7.39 -5.66
CA THR A 49 9.56 8.25 -5.03
C THR A 49 9.49 8.10 -3.52
N SER A 50 9.93 6.97 -2.95
CA SER A 50 9.98 6.77 -1.49
C SER A 50 11.13 7.59 -0.88
N LYS A 51 12.33 7.47 -1.45
CA LYS A 51 13.54 8.20 -1.00
C LYS A 51 13.64 9.62 -1.55
N LYS A 52 12.69 10.05 -2.38
CA LYS A 52 12.65 11.38 -2.99
C LYS A 52 13.94 11.71 -3.75
N ILE A 53 14.45 10.74 -4.52
CA ILE A 53 15.70 10.84 -5.29
C ILE A 53 15.49 10.47 -6.76
N VAL A 54 16.08 11.26 -7.66
CA VAL A 54 16.07 11.01 -9.12
C VAL A 54 17.48 11.06 -9.68
N SER A 55 17.79 10.16 -10.62
CA SER A 55 19.05 10.12 -11.36
C SER A 55 18.77 10.32 -12.85
N VAL A 56 19.40 11.32 -13.45
CA VAL A 56 19.13 11.78 -14.82
C VAL A 56 20.42 11.76 -15.63
N LEU A 57 20.40 11.10 -16.79
CA LEU A 57 21.45 11.13 -17.79
C LEU A 57 21.21 12.30 -18.75
N GLY A 58 22.26 12.99 -19.13
CA GLY A 58 22.19 14.12 -20.05
C GLY A 58 23.55 14.57 -20.55
N ASN A 59 23.57 15.67 -21.28
CA ASN A 59 24.78 16.30 -21.80
C ASN A 59 24.87 17.74 -21.32
N PHE A 60 26.09 18.24 -21.05
CA PHE A 60 26.30 19.66 -20.79
C PHE A 60 26.57 20.39 -22.11
N LYS A 61 25.88 21.51 -22.37
CA LYS A 61 26.02 22.28 -23.63
C LYS A 61 27.47 22.57 -24.03
N ASP A 62 28.32 22.84 -23.05
CA ASP A 62 29.69 23.30 -23.26
C ASP A 62 30.73 22.19 -23.01
N LYS A 63 30.32 20.93 -22.81
CA LYS A 63 31.24 19.83 -22.50
C LYS A 63 30.98 18.60 -23.37
N SER A 64 32.04 17.91 -23.77
CA SER A 64 31.94 16.68 -24.58
C SER A 64 31.66 15.45 -23.71
N GLY A 65 30.77 14.58 -24.16
CA GLY A 65 30.40 13.36 -23.43
C GLY A 65 29.22 13.54 -22.48
N VAL A 66 28.79 12.42 -21.89
CA VAL A 66 27.58 12.34 -21.07
C VAL A 66 27.87 12.63 -19.60
N GLY A 67 26.88 13.17 -18.89
CA GLY A 67 26.90 13.40 -17.45
C GLY A 67 25.65 12.84 -16.77
N ILE A 68 25.77 12.51 -15.50
CA ILE A 68 24.64 12.10 -14.65
C ILE A 68 24.43 13.17 -13.59
N VAL A 69 23.20 13.65 -13.45
CA VAL A 69 22.77 14.54 -12.38
C VAL A 69 21.82 13.78 -11.47
N ILE A 70 22.12 13.78 -10.17
CA ILE A 70 21.33 13.12 -9.13
C ILE A 70 20.78 14.21 -8.21
N LEU A 71 19.46 14.23 -8.02
CA LEU A 71 18.76 15.19 -7.17
C LEU A 71 18.07 14.43 -6.04
N GLU A 72 18.35 14.81 -4.80
CA GLU A 72 17.82 14.18 -3.58
C GLU A 72 17.24 15.25 -2.64
N LYS A 73 15.98 15.11 -2.23
CA LYS A 73 15.41 15.98 -1.19
C LYS A 73 16.10 15.74 0.14
N LYS A 74 16.42 16.81 0.88
CA LYS A 74 17.02 16.71 2.20
C LYS A 74 15.98 16.35 3.25
N ALA A 75 16.42 15.66 4.30
CA ALA A 75 15.62 15.46 5.50
C ALA A 75 15.40 16.78 6.25
N PHE A 76 14.31 16.86 7.00
CA PHE A 76 14.06 17.97 7.92
C PHE A 76 15.11 17.99 9.04
N LYS A 77 15.61 19.18 9.38
CA LYS A 77 16.46 19.39 10.56
C LYS A 77 15.64 20.08 11.63
N GLU A 78 15.81 19.67 12.88
CA GLU A 78 15.07 20.25 14.01
C GLU A 78 15.22 21.77 14.10
N GLN A 79 16.44 22.29 13.91
CA GLN A 79 16.73 23.73 13.88
C GLN A 79 15.97 24.51 12.79
N ASP A 80 15.64 23.86 11.66
CA ASP A 80 14.95 24.50 10.54
C ASP A 80 13.42 24.50 10.77
N LEU A 81 12.90 23.75 11.76
CA LEU A 81 11.49 23.71 12.18
C LEU A 81 11.14 24.88 13.12
N SER A 82 11.52 26.09 12.71
CA SER A 82 11.34 27.33 13.48
C SER A 82 10.70 28.43 12.64
N SER A 83 10.40 29.57 13.26
CA SER A 83 9.93 30.79 12.59
C SER A 83 10.95 31.38 11.63
N GLU A 84 12.21 30.96 11.69
CA GLU A 84 13.25 31.39 10.75
C GLU A 84 13.42 30.41 9.58
N GLY A 85 12.75 29.26 9.61
CA GLY A 85 12.80 28.21 8.59
C GLY A 85 11.43 27.89 8.02
N TYR A 86 10.94 26.66 8.23
CA TYR A 86 9.67 26.19 7.66
C TYR A 86 8.45 26.99 8.12
N PHE A 87 8.47 27.58 9.32
CA PHE A 87 7.36 28.39 9.86
C PHE A 87 7.59 29.90 9.69
N SER A 88 8.48 30.30 8.80
CA SER A 88 8.66 31.71 8.42
C SER A 88 7.40 32.30 7.79
N CYS A 89 7.22 33.62 7.99
CA CYS A 89 6.16 34.40 7.34
C CYS A 89 6.24 34.39 5.81
N ASP A 90 7.42 34.08 5.27
CA ASP A 90 7.65 34.01 3.82
C ASP A 90 7.30 32.62 3.24
N THR A 91 7.02 31.63 4.09
CA THR A 91 6.58 30.30 3.65
C THR A 91 5.16 30.39 3.08
N LYS A 92 4.99 29.90 1.84
CA LYS A 92 3.68 29.89 1.18
C LYS A 92 3.06 28.51 1.26
N VAL A 93 1.76 28.46 1.50
CA VAL A 93 1.01 27.21 1.61
C VAL A 93 -0.20 27.30 0.69
N HIS A 94 -0.36 26.32 -0.19
CA HIS A 94 -1.49 26.22 -1.12
C HIS A 94 -2.36 25.02 -0.75
N PRO A 95 -3.65 25.22 -0.46
CA PRO A 95 -4.53 24.12 -0.07
C PRO A 95 -4.77 23.17 -1.25
N PHE A 96 -4.60 21.88 -1.00
CA PHE A 96 -5.05 20.82 -1.90
C PHE A 96 -6.46 20.36 -1.50
N PHE A 97 -6.66 20.13 -0.20
CA PHE A 97 -7.94 19.71 0.37
C PHE A 97 -8.02 20.18 1.82
N GLN A 98 -9.20 20.61 2.27
CA GLN A 98 -9.44 20.93 3.68
C GLN A 98 -10.85 20.49 4.07
N ASN A 99 -10.94 19.70 5.14
CA ASN A 99 -12.19 19.25 5.74
C ASN A 99 -12.08 19.35 7.26
N ASP A 100 -12.87 20.26 7.83
CA ASP A 100 -12.86 20.59 9.26
C ASP A 100 -11.43 20.88 9.77
N ILE A 101 -10.92 20.09 10.71
CA ILE A 101 -9.57 20.24 11.28
C ILE A 101 -8.46 19.62 10.42
N TYR A 102 -8.80 18.87 9.37
CA TYR A 102 -7.84 18.17 8.52
C TYR A 102 -7.62 18.93 7.21
N GLY A 103 -6.36 19.29 6.93
CA GLY A 103 -5.99 19.93 5.67
C GLY A 103 -4.72 19.33 5.08
N ASN A 104 -4.76 19.07 3.77
CA ASN A 104 -3.60 18.75 2.96
C ASN A 104 -3.21 19.98 2.16
N PHE A 105 -1.95 20.38 2.25
CA PHE A 105 -1.45 21.58 1.61
C PHE A 105 -0.12 21.31 0.91
N GLU A 106 0.12 22.01 -0.18
CA GLU A 106 1.43 22.11 -0.81
C GLU A 106 2.19 23.27 -0.18
N CYS A 107 3.33 22.97 0.44
CA CYS A 107 4.15 23.93 1.15
C CYS A 107 5.39 24.33 0.33
N TYR A 108 5.58 25.64 0.19
CA TYR A 108 6.69 26.29 -0.48
C TYR A 108 7.50 27.09 0.55
N PRO A 109 8.44 26.44 1.25
CA PRO A 109 9.25 27.10 2.27
C PRO A 109 10.30 28.01 1.65
N ILE A 110 10.91 28.87 2.48
CA ILE A 110 11.99 29.75 2.07
C ILE A 110 13.18 28.99 1.47
N SER A 111 13.91 29.63 0.57
CA SER A 111 14.98 28.99 -0.22
C SER A 111 16.13 28.44 0.62
N SER A 112 16.40 29.01 1.80
CA SER A 112 17.46 28.55 2.71
C SER A 112 17.22 27.13 3.24
N VAL A 113 15.96 26.73 3.43
CA VAL A 113 15.58 25.39 3.94
C VAL A 113 15.07 24.45 2.86
N ASN A 114 14.78 24.93 1.64
CA ASN A 114 14.30 24.11 0.51
C ASN A 114 15.42 23.57 -0.41
N GLY A 115 16.65 23.44 0.11
CA GLY A 115 17.80 23.01 -0.68
C GLY A 115 17.69 21.54 -1.13
N VAL A 116 17.88 21.28 -2.42
CA VAL A 116 18.00 19.93 -2.98
C VAL A 116 19.48 19.53 -3.03
N LYS A 117 19.82 18.33 -2.55
CA LYS A 117 21.18 17.81 -2.66
C LYS A 117 21.42 17.36 -4.11
N THR A 118 22.37 18.01 -4.77
CA THR A 118 22.72 17.75 -6.16
C THR A 118 24.09 17.08 -6.23
N THR A 119 24.17 15.93 -6.88
CA THR A 119 25.44 15.27 -7.22
C THR A 119 25.58 15.22 -8.73
N THR A 120 26.76 15.56 -9.25
CA THR A 120 27.06 15.47 -10.68
C THR A 120 28.22 14.52 -10.92
N ILE A 121 28.06 13.63 -11.91
CA ILE A 121 29.10 12.72 -12.37
C ILE A 121 29.38 13.07 -13.83
N TYR A 122 30.58 13.56 -14.10
CA TYR A 122 31.02 13.92 -15.44
C TYR A 122 32.55 13.76 -15.57
N PRO A 123 33.06 13.15 -16.66
CA PRO A 123 32.29 12.39 -17.65
C PRO A 123 31.76 11.08 -17.03
N ALA A 124 30.50 10.76 -17.32
CA ALA A 124 29.90 9.51 -16.90
C ALA A 124 30.30 8.37 -17.85
N THR A 125 30.72 7.25 -17.27
CA THR A 125 31.07 6.02 -18.02
C THR A 125 29.87 5.09 -18.05
N GLU A 126 29.86 4.08 -18.94
CA GLU A 126 28.81 3.06 -18.98
C GLU A 126 28.58 2.34 -17.63
N LYS A 127 29.65 2.17 -16.85
CA LYS A 127 29.54 1.63 -15.48
C LYS A 127 28.76 2.56 -14.56
N HIS A 128 28.95 3.88 -14.68
CA HIS A 128 28.17 4.86 -13.93
C HIS A 128 26.70 4.84 -14.37
N ILE A 129 26.43 4.84 -15.68
CA ILE A 129 25.07 4.82 -16.23
C ILE A 129 24.33 3.57 -15.73
N SER A 130 24.95 2.40 -15.87
CA SER A 130 24.42 1.11 -15.40
C SER A 130 24.12 1.11 -13.90
N LYS A 131 24.99 1.73 -13.08
CA LYS A 131 24.83 1.81 -11.62
C LYS A 131 23.63 2.65 -11.18
N TYR A 132 23.34 3.74 -11.88
CA TYR A 132 22.25 4.66 -11.54
C TYR A 132 20.97 4.41 -12.32
N THR A 133 20.99 3.48 -13.29
CA THR A 133 19.79 2.99 -13.97
C THR A 133 18.96 2.13 -13.01
N LYS A 134 17.62 2.27 -13.05
CA LYS A 134 16.70 1.39 -12.32
C LYS A 134 16.97 -0.04 -12.77
N GLN A 135 17.26 -0.91 -11.82
CA GLN A 135 17.52 -2.32 -12.08
C GLN A 135 16.34 -3.14 -11.60
N GLU A 136 15.92 -4.09 -12.42
CA GLU A 136 14.97 -5.12 -11.97
C GLU A 136 15.66 -6.02 -10.95
N VAL A 137 14.91 -6.34 -9.90
CA VAL A 137 15.38 -7.13 -8.75
C VAL A 137 14.60 -8.42 -8.72
N HIS A 138 15.31 -9.54 -8.64
CA HIS A 138 14.76 -10.89 -8.63
C HIS A 138 15.05 -11.56 -7.29
N LEU A 139 14.11 -12.37 -6.80
CA LEU A 139 14.30 -13.17 -5.59
C LEU A 139 14.78 -14.58 -5.97
N ILE A 140 15.90 -15.01 -5.39
CA ILE A 140 16.45 -16.36 -5.54
C ILE A 140 16.19 -17.14 -4.26
N LEU A 141 15.71 -18.37 -4.39
CA LEU A 141 15.67 -19.35 -3.31
C LEU A 141 16.84 -20.32 -3.47
N GLU A 142 18.00 -19.98 -2.92
CA GLU A 142 19.22 -20.77 -3.12
C GLU A 142 19.24 -21.99 -2.21
N THR A 143 19.11 -23.17 -2.81
CA THR A 143 19.32 -24.44 -2.11
C THR A 143 20.82 -24.68 -1.85
N PRO A 144 21.18 -25.57 -0.92
CA PRO A 144 22.59 -25.98 -0.74
C PRO A 144 23.24 -26.50 -2.02
N ALA A 145 22.48 -27.20 -2.88
CA ALA A 145 22.97 -27.67 -4.16
C ALA A 145 23.33 -26.47 -5.07
N CYS A 146 22.45 -25.49 -5.19
CA CYS A 146 22.71 -24.26 -5.96
C CYS A 146 23.92 -23.49 -5.43
N TYR A 147 24.07 -23.38 -4.11
CA TYR A 147 25.24 -22.74 -3.52
C TYR A 147 26.53 -23.41 -3.98
N ASN A 148 26.60 -24.74 -3.87
CA ASN A 148 27.82 -25.49 -4.17
C ASN A 148 28.15 -25.56 -5.67
N THR A 149 27.13 -25.58 -6.54
CA THR A 149 27.33 -25.73 -7.99
C THR A 149 27.35 -24.42 -8.76
N LEU A 150 26.71 -23.37 -8.25
CA LEU A 150 26.55 -22.09 -8.94
C LEU A 150 27.25 -20.95 -8.20
N THR A 151 26.86 -20.67 -6.96
CA THR A 151 27.34 -19.48 -6.23
C THR A 151 28.80 -19.62 -5.82
N LEU A 152 29.17 -20.68 -5.10
CA LEU A 152 30.53 -20.86 -4.59
C LEU A 152 31.59 -20.87 -5.71
N PRO A 153 31.40 -21.57 -6.86
CA PRO A 153 32.34 -21.49 -7.97
C PRO A 153 32.48 -20.07 -8.55
N HIS A 154 31.38 -19.33 -8.64
CA HIS A 154 31.41 -17.92 -9.05
C HIS A 154 32.23 -17.06 -8.10
N LEU A 155 32.01 -17.22 -6.79
CA LEU A 155 32.75 -16.48 -5.77
C LEU A 155 34.24 -16.79 -5.76
N GLN A 156 34.63 -18.03 -6.06
CA GLN A 156 36.04 -18.41 -6.18
C GLN A 156 36.69 -17.82 -7.44
N LYS A 157 35.92 -17.60 -8.50
CA LYS A 157 36.38 -16.97 -9.74
C LYS A 157 36.49 -15.45 -9.61
N GLU A 158 35.59 -14.82 -8.85
CA GLU A 158 35.63 -13.37 -8.63
C GLU A 158 36.69 -12.99 -7.59
N GLN A 159 37.67 -12.20 -8.02
CA GLN A 159 38.70 -11.66 -7.13
C GLN A 159 38.21 -10.38 -6.45
N PHE A 160 37.51 -10.53 -5.32
CA PHE A 160 37.14 -9.39 -4.48
C PHE A 160 38.37 -8.82 -3.76
N THR A 161 38.62 -7.52 -3.93
CA THR A 161 39.72 -6.84 -3.21
C THR A 161 39.32 -6.60 -1.75
N LEU A 162 39.73 -7.49 -0.85
CA LEU A 162 39.50 -7.38 0.60
C LEU A 162 40.60 -6.59 1.33
N GLN A 163 41.54 -5.97 0.61
CA GLN A 163 42.70 -5.32 1.21
C GLN A 163 42.32 -4.22 2.21
N TRP A 164 41.25 -3.47 1.95
CA TRP A 164 40.77 -2.43 2.87
C TRP A 164 40.31 -3.03 4.21
N VAL A 165 39.67 -4.20 4.19
CA VAL A 165 39.27 -4.95 5.40
C VAL A 165 40.51 -5.32 6.20
N TYR A 166 41.53 -5.89 5.53
CA TYR A 166 42.77 -6.28 6.20
C TYR A 166 43.54 -5.09 6.73
N ASN A 167 43.53 -3.94 6.05
CA ASN A 167 44.16 -2.72 6.55
C ASN A 167 43.54 -2.27 7.88
N ILE A 168 42.22 -2.39 8.07
CA ILE A 168 41.56 -2.08 9.34
C ILE A 168 41.98 -3.10 10.42
N LEU A 169 41.89 -4.39 10.11
CA LEU A 169 42.19 -5.47 11.07
C LEU A 169 43.66 -5.50 11.52
N GLU A 170 44.59 -5.12 10.63
CA GLU A 170 46.04 -5.10 10.84
C GLU A 170 46.57 -3.77 11.40
N GLY A 171 45.69 -2.81 11.70
CA GLY A 171 46.13 -1.55 12.31
C GLY A 171 46.61 -0.47 11.34
N LYS A 172 46.45 -0.67 10.03
CA LYS A 172 47.01 0.21 8.98
C LYS A 172 46.11 1.38 8.59
N SER A 173 44.79 1.26 8.76
CA SER A 173 43.82 2.30 8.40
C SER A 173 42.65 2.41 9.37
N GLU A 174 42.02 3.58 9.46
CA GLU A 174 40.78 3.84 10.23
C GLU A 174 40.85 3.54 11.74
N GLN A 175 42.06 3.53 12.31
CA GLN A 175 42.27 3.19 13.72
C GLN A 175 41.64 4.21 14.68
N ASP A 176 41.58 5.46 14.27
CA ASP A 176 40.94 6.56 14.99
C ASP A 176 39.42 6.42 15.07
N ARG A 177 38.80 5.64 14.17
CA ARG A 177 37.35 5.45 14.10
C ARG A 177 36.87 4.25 14.92
N ILE A 178 37.77 3.41 15.41
CA ILE A 178 37.40 2.17 16.12
C ILE A 178 36.55 2.49 17.36
N VAL A 179 35.41 1.80 17.47
CA VAL A 179 34.52 1.85 18.64
C VAL A 179 34.93 0.82 19.66
N TYR A 180 35.25 -0.39 19.19
CA TYR A 180 35.64 -1.51 20.03
C TYR A 180 36.54 -2.46 19.26
N ASN A 181 37.47 -3.11 19.95
CA ASN A 181 38.44 -4.01 19.35
C ASN A 181 38.73 -5.19 20.28
N ASN A 182 38.20 -6.36 19.94
CA ASN A 182 38.61 -7.62 20.53
C ASN A 182 39.74 -8.22 19.69
N THR A 183 40.92 -8.36 20.29
CA THR A 183 42.16 -8.75 19.59
C THR A 183 42.32 -10.25 19.39
N CYS A 184 41.38 -11.09 19.86
CA CYS A 184 41.44 -12.53 19.65
C CYS A 184 41.40 -12.89 18.14
N GLU A 185 42.35 -13.69 17.67
CA GLU A 185 42.44 -14.03 16.23
C GLU A 185 41.25 -14.87 15.74
N THR A 186 40.71 -15.74 16.60
CA THR A 186 39.62 -16.68 16.27
C THR A 186 38.25 -16.13 16.63
N ASN A 187 38.09 -15.61 17.86
CA ASN A 187 36.80 -15.15 18.39
C ASN A 187 36.69 -13.62 18.55
N GLY A 188 37.63 -12.87 17.96
CA GLY A 188 37.67 -11.42 18.03
C GLY A 188 37.18 -10.73 16.76
N PHE A 189 36.92 -9.44 16.91
CA PHE A 189 36.37 -8.57 15.87
C PHE A 189 36.73 -7.10 16.15
N VAL A 190 36.63 -6.27 15.12
CA VAL A 190 36.76 -4.82 15.20
C VAL A 190 35.40 -4.20 14.89
N LEU A 191 34.88 -3.36 15.78
CA LEU A 191 33.65 -2.59 15.60
C LEU A 191 34.01 -1.18 15.15
N VAL A 192 33.57 -0.79 13.96
CA VAL A 192 33.87 0.52 13.34
C VAL A 192 32.60 1.15 12.76
N PRO A 193 32.51 2.49 12.71
CA PRO A 193 31.47 3.19 11.96
C PRO A 193 31.47 2.83 10.48
N ASP A 194 30.30 2.54 9.92
CA ASP A 194 30.14 2.31 8.49
C ASP A 194 30.46 3.58 7.69
N LEU A 195 30.89 3.43 6.44
CA LEU A 195 31.15 4.56 5.54
C LEU A 195 29.90 5.43 5.30
N LYS A 196 28.70 4.84 5.42
CA LYS A 196 27.42 5.52 5.19
C LYS A 196 27.00 6.41 6.36
N TRP A 197 27.65 6.31 7.51
CA TRP A 197 27.29 7.07 8.69
C TRP A 197 28.27 8.22 8.95
N ASP A 198 27.73 9.38 9.31
CA ASP A 198 28.49 10.59 9.61
C ASP A 198 29.26 10.50 10.95
N GLY A 199 28.90 9.55 11.80
CA GLY A 199 29.46 9.40 13.14
C GLY A 199 28.94 10.41 14.16
N LEU A 200 27.95 11.24 13.77
CA LEU A 200 27.40 12.33 14.57
C LEU A 200 25.94 12.06 14.94
N THR A 201 25.13 11.66 13.97
CA THR A 201 23.68 11.56 14.11
C THR A 201 23.28 10.20 14.67
N LYS A 202 22.77 10.14 15.90
CA LYS A 202 22.43 8.87 16.58
C LYS A 202 21.30 8.11 15.87
N GLU A 203 20.35 8.83 15.30
CA GLU A 203 19.17 8.31 14.61
C GLU A 203 19.54 7.59 13.30
N THR A 204 20.74 7.84 12.77
CA THR A 204 21.29 7.16 11.59
C THR A 204 22.47 6.26 11.93
N LEU A 205 22.65 5.92 13.22
CA LEU A 205 23.74 5.07 13.69
C LEU A 205 23.86 3.80 12.85
N TYR A 206 25.06 3.61 12.31
CA TYR A 206 25.43 2.45 11.52
C TYR A 206 26.88 2.08 11.83
N LEU A 207 27.07 0.94 12.48
CA LEU A 207 28.37 0.34 12.76
C LEU A 207 28.49 -1.03 12.08
N LEU A 208 29.72 -1.46 11.88
CA LEU A 208 30.10 -2.72 11.26
C LEU A 208 31.09 -3.46 12.17
N ALA A 209 30.75 -4.68 12.57
CA ALA A 209 31.67 -5.60 13.21
C ALA A 209 32.34 -6.47 12.16
N ILE A 210 33.66 -6.31 11.99
CA ILE A 210 34.48 -7.07 11.04
C ILE A 210 35.26 -8.12 11.84
N VAL A 211 35.05 -9.40 11.54
CA VAL A 211 35.70 -10.49 12.29
C VAL A 211 37.19 -10.58 11.97
N ARG A 212 38.01 -11.02 12.94
CA ARG A 212 39.46 -11.21 12.70
C ARG A 212 39.77 -12.50 11.95
N GLN A 213 39.02 -13.55 12.23
CA GLN A 213 39.19 -14.85 11.59
C GLN A 213 39.00 -14.72 10.08
N ARG A 214 40.01 -15.13 9.31
CA ARG A 214 39.96 -15.10 7.84
C ARG A 214 39.25 -16.35 7.31
N GLY A 215 38.75 -16.24 6.09
CA GLY A 215 38.20 -17.36 5.35
C GLY A 215 36.73 -17.67 5.63
N ILE A 216 36.06 -16.89 6.49
CA ILE A 216 34.60 -16.92 6.64
C ILE A 216 33.99 -15.88 5.71
N LYS A 217 33.41 -16.34 4.60
CA LYS A 217 32.90 -15.54 3.48
C LYS A 217 31.50 -15.00 3.74
N SER A 218 30.61 -15.80 4.32
CA SER A 218 29.20 -15.45 4.55
C SER A 218 28.55 -16.41 5.56
N ILE A 219 27.25 -16.24 5.78
CA ILE A 219 26.44 -17.08 6.67
C ILE A 219 26.50 -18.58 6.31
N ARG A 220 26.78 -18.93 5.04
CA ARG A 220 26.90 -20.32 4.55
C ARG A 220 28.03 -21.11 5.22
N GLU A 221 29.05 -20.43 5.73
CA GLU A 221 30.21 -21.06 6.37
C GLU A 221 30.12 -21.10 7.89
N LEU A 222 29.03 -20.55 8.46
CA LEU A 222 28.79 -20.60 9.91
C LEU A 222 28.32 -21.99 10.35
N ASP A 223 28.88 -22.41 11.47
CA ASP A 223 28.55 -23.64 12.20
C ASP A 223 28.84 -23.44 13.71
N ASP A 224 28.62 -24.48 14.50
CA ASP A 224 28.79 -24.50 15.95
C ASP A 224 30.14 -23.95 16.45
N ARG A 225 31.23 -24.18 15.72
CA ARG A 225 32.57 -23.66 16.05
C ARG A 225 32.63 -22.14 16.09
N HIS A 226 31.72 -21.47 15.40
CA HIS A 226 31.66 -20.01 15.32
C HIS A 226 30.75 -19.38 16.39
N LEU A 227 30.03 -20.17 17.19
CA LEU A 227 29.15 -19.65 18.24
C LEU A 227 29.86 -18.72 19.24
N PRO A 228 31.09 -19.01 19.72
CA PRO A 228 31.80 -18.10 20.62
C PRO A 228 32.06 -16.73 19.98
N LEU A 229 32.53 -16.71 18.72
CA LEU A 229 32.72 -15.48 17.94
C LEU A 229 31.41 -14.68 17.81
N LEU A 230 30.31 -15.33 17.42
CA LEU A 230 29.02 -14.68 17.22
C LEU A 230 28.44 -14.10 18.53
N LYS A 231 28.57 -14.83 19.64
CA LYS A 231 28.16 -14.37 20.98
C LYS A 231 29.02 -13.20 21.46
N ASN A 232 30.34 -13.26 21.27
CA ASN A 232 31.22 -12.13 21.58
C ASN A 232 30.83 -10.88 20.79
N ILE A 233 30.59 -11.00 19.48
CA ILE A 233 30.14 -9.88 18.63
C ILE A 233 28.84 -9.29 19.18
N ARG A 234 27.86 -10.14 19.50
CA ARG A 234 26.58 -9.71 20.05
C ARG A 234 26.75 -8.97 21.38
N ASP A 235 27.42 -9.59 22.33
CA ASP A 235 27.41 -9.15 23.73
C ASP A 235 28.40 -8.00 23.96
N GLU A 236 29.62 -8.12 23.44
CA GLU A 236 30.63 -7.06 23.52
C GLU A 236 30.27 -5.88 22.62
N GLY A 237 29.68 -6.13 21.44
CA GLY A 237 29.19 -5.07 20.55
C GLY A 237 28.05 -4.26 21.17
N LYS A 238 27.02 -4.92 21.73
CA LYS A 238 25.93 -4.25 22.46
C LYS A 238 26.48 -3.39 23.60
N LYS A 239 27.42 -3.93 24.39
CA LYS A 239 28.05 -3.20 25.49
C LYS A 239 28.82 -1.97 25.01
N ALA A 240 29.69 -2.11 24.01
CA ALA A 240 30.47 -0.99 23.50
C ALA A 240 29.60 0.14 22.92
N ILE A 241 28.48 -0.22 22.29
CA ILE A 241 27.53 0.76 21.75
C ILE A 241 26.78 1.47 22.88
N LEU A 242 26.38 0.75 23.93
CA LEU A 242 25.78 1.35 25.12
C LEU A 242 26.77 2.33 25.77
N ASP A 243 28.01 1.91 25.99
CA ASP A 243 29.03 2.70 26.67
C ASP A 243 29.39 3.98 25.88
N LYS A 244 29.50 3.90 24.54
CA LYS A 244 29.93 5.03 23.70
C LYS A 244 28.79 5.97 23.27
N TYR A 245 27.61 5.42 22.99
CA TYR A 245 26.49 6.17 22.37
C TYR A 245 25.24 6.26 23.25
N ASN A 246 25.27 5.66 24.45
CA ASN A 246 24.13 5.55 25.36
C ASN A 246 22.87 5.02 24.64
N LEU A 247 23.05 3.99 23.81
CA LEU A 247 21.99 3.38 23.02
C LEU A 247 21.72 1.95 23.55
N PRO A 248 20.54 1.70 24.14
CA PRO A 248 20.22 0.39 24.70
C PRO A 248 20.09 -0.68 23.62
N SER A 249 20.39 -1.93 23.98
CA SER A 249 20.35 -3.06 23.05
C SER A 249 18.98 -3.31 22.43
N SER A 250 17.89 -2.95 23.10
CA SER A 250 16.51 -3.07 22.58
C SER A 250 16.23 -2.11 21.42
N GLN A 251 17.08 -1.09 21.22
CA GLN A 251 16.99 -0.14 20.13
C GLN A 251 17.99 -0.44 18.99
N LEU A 252 18.62 -1.62 19.01
CA LEU A 252 19.55 -2.06 17.98
C LEU A 252 18.95 -3.15 17.10
N ARG A 253 19.08 -2.97 15.78
CA ARG A 253 18.95 -4.05 14.80
C ARG A 253 20.35 -4.58 14.50
N ILE A 254 20.61 -5.85 14.83
CA ILE A 254 21.92 -6.50 14.64
C ILE A 254 21.76 -7.67 13.69
N TYR A 255 22.43 -7.63 12.54
CA TYR A 255 22.12 -8.55 11.44
C TYR A 255 23.28 -8.79 10.47
N LEU A 256 23.19 -9.88 9.72
CA LEU A 256 24.10 -10.25 8.65
C LEU A 256 23.38 -10.10 7.30
N HIS A 257 24.12 -9.76 6.25
CA HIS A 257 23.59 -9.79 4.89
C HIS A 257 23.80 -11.14 4.20
N TYR A 258 22.82 -11.56 3.42
CA TYR A 258 22.93 -12.63 2.45
C TYR A 258 22.25 -12.24 1.11
N GLN A 259 22.95 -12.12 -0.02
CA GLN A 259 24.42 -12.15 -0.16
C GLN A 259 25.07 -10.88 0.47
N PRO A 260 26.27 -11.00 1.06
CA PRO A 260 27.00 -9.86 1.61
C PRO A 260 27.58 -8.97 0.50
N SER A 261 27.89 -7.71 0.82
CA SER A 261 28.53 -6.78 -0.13
C SER A 261 30.01 -7.07 -0.38
N PHE A 262 30.66 -7.80 0.54
CA PHE A 262 32.01 -8.33 0.39
C PHE A 262 32.12 -9.64 1.19
N TYR A 263 32.90 -10.59 0.68
CA TYR A 263 32.96 -11.95 1.21
C TYR A 263 34.02 -12.12 2.30
N HIS A 264 33.85 -11.35 3.37
CA HIS A 264 34.51 -11.52 4.67
C HIS A 264 33.46 -11.23 5.73
N LEU A 265 33.23 -12.16 6.65
CA LEU A 265 32.10 -12.10 7.58
C LEU A 265 32.08 -10.77 8.34
N HIS A 266 30.93 -10.12 8.28
CA HIS A 266 30.68 -8.87 8.97
C HIS A 266 29.23 -8.81 9.45
N ILE A 267 29.03 -8.11 10.56
CA ILE A 267 27.73 -7.96 11.20
C ILE A 267 27.42 -6.47 11.28
N HIS A 268 26.23 -6.10 10.85
CA HIS A 268 25.72 -4.74 10.88
C HIS A 268 25.03 -4.46 12.22
N PHE A 269 25.30 -3.28 12.78
CA PHE A 269 24.61 -2.74 13.95
C PHE A 269 23.99 -1.41 13.54
N THR A 270 22.66 -1.34 13.51
CA THR A 270 21.95 -0.09 13.17
C THR A 270 20.95 0.27 14.25
N TYR A 271 20.67 1.57 14.40
CA TYR A 271 19.51 2.00 15.19
C TYR A 271 18.22 1.41 14.60
N ILE A 272 17.28 0.97 15.45
CA ILE A 272 16.09 0.23 15.01
C ILE A 272 15.17 1.06 14.09
N GLN A 273 15.08 2.38 14.30
CA GLN A 273 14.28 3.27 13.46
C GLN A 273 15.04 3.73 12.21
N HIS A 274 16.34 3.44 12.09
CA HIS A 274 17.08 3.77 10.88
C HIS A 274 16.69 2.81 9.75
N GLU A 275 16.17 3.36 8.66
CA GLU A 275 15.88 2.63 7.41
C GLU A 275 17.17 2.40 6.59
N ALA A 276 18.12 1.68 7.18
CA ALA A 276 19.39 1.38 6.53
C ALA A 276 19.19 0.51 5.26
N PRO A 277 20.02 0.67 4.22
CA PRO A 277 19.94 -0.21 3.05
C PRO A 277 20.22 -1.67 3.43
N GLY A 278 19.33 -2.58 3.03
CA GLY A 278 19.50 -4.03 3.19
C GLY A 278 18.93 -4.64 4.48
N ILE A 279 18.09 -3.91 5.22
CA ILE A 279 17.47 -4.37 6.49
C ILE A 279 16.25 -5.27 6.33
N TYR A 280 15.78 -5.50 5.11
CA TYR A 280 14.56 -6.27 4.86
C TYR A 280 14.84 -7.78 4.88
N ALA A 281 13.77 -8.58 4.98
CA ALA A 281 13.83 -10.01 5.24
C ALA A 281 14.49 -10.82 4.10
N GLU A 282 14.46 -10.30 2.88
CA GLU A 282 15.07 -10.90 1.69
C GLU A 282 16.60 -10.73 1.61
N LYS A 283 17.21 -10.12 2.63
CA LYS A 283 18.66 -9.93 2.69
C LYS A 283 19.24 -10.02 4.10
N SER A 284 18.52 -9.50 5.11
CA SER A 284 19.02 -9.45 6.48
C SER A 284 18.66 -10.70 7.29
N HIS A 285 19.62 -11.19 8.05
CA HIS A 285 19.45 -12.27 9.02
C HIS A 285 19.85 -11.77 10.41
N LEU A 286 18.91 -11.68 11.34
CA LEU A 286 19.19 -11.20 12.71
C LEU A 286 20.21 -12.09 13.41
N LEU A 287 21.24 -11.49 14.02
CA LEU A 287 22.34 -12.22 14.65
C LEU A 287 21.85 -13.20 15.73
N ASP A 288 20.89 -12.78 16.56
CA ASP A 288 20.30 -13.64 17.59
C ASP A 288 19.58 -14.86 16.99
N THR A 289 18.91 -14.69 15.84
CA THR A 289 18.31 -15.81 15.10
C THR A 289 19.38 -16.71 14.47
N VAL A 290 20.46 -16.14 13.95
CA VAL A 290 21.60 -16.92 13.42
C VAL A 290 22.23 -17.80 14.49
N ILE A 291 22.48 -17.24 15.67
CA ILE A 291 23.01 -17.97 16.82
C ILE A 291 22.06 -19.12 17.20
N ASN A 292 20.77 -18.82 17.38
CA ASN A 292 19.77 -19.81 17.77
C ASN A 292 19.66 -20.96 16.75
N ASN A 293 19.66 -20.63 15.44
CA ASN A 293 19.61 -21.64 14.39
C ASN A 293 20.78 -22.63 14.45
N ILE A 294 21.99 -22.15 14.75
CA ILE A 294 23.19 -22.97 14.89
C ILE A 294 23.14 -23.80 16.18
N GLU A 295 22.60 -23.24 17.28
CA GLU A 295 22.40 -23.98 18.53
C GLU A 295 21.39 -25.12 18.39
N ILE A 296 20.36 -24.94 17.55
CA ILE A 296 19.39 -26.00 17.22
C ILE A 296 20.00 -27.06 16.31
N MET A 297 20.79 -26.63 15.31
CA MET A 297 21.44 -27.52 14.34
C MET A 297 22.82 -26.98 13.96
N ASN A 298 23.87 -27.70 14.38
CA ASN A 298 25.25 -27.26 14.27
C ASN A 298 25.68 -26.86 12.84
N ASP A 299 25.08 -27.46 11.81
CA ASP A 299 25.36 -27.19 10.39
C ASP A 299 24.15 -26.59 9.63
N TYR A 300 23.24 -25.92 10.34
CA TYR A 300 21.98 -25.35 9.82
C TYR A 300 22.17 -24.63 8.46
N TYR A 301 23.12 -23.69 8.40
CA TYR A 301 23.33 -22.84 7.22
C TYR A 301 23.93 -23.56 6.01
N LYS A 302 24.46 -24.77 6.21
CA LYS A 302 24.91 -25.65 5.12
C LYS A 302 23.74 -26.42 4.49
N LYS A 303 22.60 -26.53 5.17
CA LYS A 303 21.47 -27.39 4.79
C LYS A 303 20.22 -26.64 4.34
N VAL A 304 19.99 -25.43 4.83
CA VAL A 304 18.77 -24.69 4.51
C VAL A 304 18.83 -24.00 3.14
N THR A 305 17.66 -23.75 2.56
CA THR A 305 17.51 -22.84 1.44
C THR A 305 17.54 -21.40 1.96
N LEU A 306 18.38 -20.55 1.36
CA LEU A 306 18.49 -19.14 1.76
C LEU A 306 17.94 -18.24 0.66
N PRO A 307 16.92 -17.40 0.97
CA PRO A 307 16.46 -16.40 0.03
C PRO A 307 17.49 -15.27 -0.08
N PHE A 308 17.71 -14.74 -1.28
CA PHE A 308 18.40 -13.46 -1.46
C PHE A 308 17.91 -12.73 -2.72
N THR A 309 18.08 -11.41 -2.74
CA THR A 309 17.80 -10.60 -3.93
C THR A 309 19.03 -10.44 -4.82
N ILE A 310 18.79 -10.47 -6.14
CA ILE A 310 19.80 -10.26 -7.16
C ILE A 310 19.31 -9.31 -8.23
N ARG A 311 20.19 -8.44 -8.74
CA ARG A 311 19.86 -7.52 -9.84
C ARG A 311 20.37 -8.08 -11.15
N GLU A 312 19.73 -7.73 -12.25
CA GLU A 312 20.09 -8.26 -13.59
C GLU A 312 21.53 -7.93 -14.02
N MET A 313 22.12 -6.87 -13.46
CA MET A 313 23.50 -6.45 -13.71
C MET A 313 24.52 -7.11 -12.78
N ASP A 314 24.08 -7.80 -11.72
CA ASP A 314 24.99 -8.55 -10.86
C ASP A 314 25.53 -9.76 -11.64
N THR A 315 26.83 -10.02 -11.57
CA THR A 315 27.49 -11.08 -12.35
C THR A 315 26.93 -12.47 -12.06
N LEU A 316 26.49 -12.70 -10.83
CA LEU A 316 25.84 -13.93 -10.38
C LEU A 316 24.47 -14.15 -11.06
N PHE A 317 23.81 -13.10 -11.56
CA PHE A 317 22.48 -13.19 -12.17
C PHE A 317 22.50 -14.09 -13.40
N ASN A 318 23.49 -13.88 -14.28
CA ASN A 318 23.62 -14.63 -15.52
C ASN A 318 23.82 -16.14 -15.24
N ILE A 319 24.42 -16.50 -14.11
CA ILE A 319 24.61 -17.90 -13.71
C ILE A 319 23.26 -18.53 -13.35
N TYR A 320 22.47 -17.86 -12.51
CA TYR A 320 21.13 -18.35 -12.16
C TYR A 320 20.17 -18.33 -13.36
N GLU A 321 20.30 -17.35 -14.26
CA GLU A 321 19.52 -17.28 -15.50
C GLU A 321 19.85 -18.44 -16.44
N THR A 322 21.13 -18.69 -16.71
CA THR A 322 21.56 -19.78 -17.62
C THR A 322 21.17 -21.16 -17.09
N ASN A 323 21.04 -21.31 -15.78
CA ASN A 323 20.59 -22.54 -15.13
C ASN A 323 19.07 -22.59 -14.90
N GLY A 324 18.30 -21.64 -15.43
CA GLY A 324 16.83 -21.67 -15.45
C GLY A 324 16.13 -21.27 -14.14
N TYR A 325 16.85 -20.70 -13.18
CA TYR A 325 16.29 -20.28 -11.89
C TYR A 325 15.65 -18.88 -11.93
N VAL A 326 16.08 -18.03 -12.87
CA VAL A 326 15.49 -16.72 -13.16
C VAL A 326 15.46 -16.46 -14.66
N LYS A 327 14.63 -15.51 -15.10
CA LYS A 327 14.55 -15.10 -16.50
C LYS A 327 14.51 -13.59 -16.57
N LYS A 328 15.32 -12.98 -17.44
CA LYS A 328 15.10 -11.58 -17.86
C LYS A 328 13.76 -11.49 -18.56
N ILE A 329 12.89 -10.62 -18.06
CA ILE A 329 11.75 -10.15 -18.84
C ILE A 329 12.34 -9.11 -19.78
N LYS A 330 12.69 -9.51 -21.00
CA LYS A 330 13.09 -8.53 -22.02
C LYS A 330 11.88 -7.63 -22.28
N ALA A 331 12.02 -6.33 -22.01
CA ALA A 331 11.22 -5.36 -22.74
C ALA A 331 11.53 -5.60 -24.23
N ASP A 332 10.50 -5.76 -25.06
CA ASP A 332 10.70 -5.83 -26.50
C ASP A 332 11.41 -4.55 -26.95
N VAL A 333 12.71 -4.67 -27.20
CA VAL A 333 13.51 -3.62 -27.82
C VAL A 333 13.01 -3.54 -29.25
N ILE A 334 12.22 -2.49 -29.51
CA ILE A 334 11.98 -2.00 -30.86
C ILE A 334 13.31 -1.41 -31.32
N ASP A 335 14.18 -2.25 -31.89
CA ASP A 335 15.32 -1.79 -32.65
C ASP A 335 14.78 -1.12 -33.94
N ASN A 336 14.96 0.19 -34.00
CA ASN A 336 14.84 1.00 -35.21
C ASN A 336 16.05 0.75 -36.12
N ASP A 337 16.20 -0.47 -36.63
CA ASP A 337 17.09 -0.70 -37.76
C ASP A 337 16.46 -1.60 -38.82
N GLY A 338 16.66 -1.20 -40.07
CA GLY A 338 15.88 -1.64 -41.22
C GLY A 338 15.97 -3.14 -41.52
N PHE A 339 14.84 -3.68 -41.99
CA PHE A 339 14.71 -4.86 -42.84
C PHE A 339 15.43 -6.17 -42.41
N LYS A 340 14.65 -7.04 -41.77
CA LYS A 340 14.29 -8.42 -42.17
C LYS A 340 14.12 -9.28 -40.92
N ARG A 341 12.88 -9.35 -40.40
CA ARG A 341 12.54 -10.38 -39.41
C ARG A 341 12.50 -11.73 -40.10
N SER A 342 13.42 -12.59 -39.68
CA SER A 342 13.48 -14.01 -39.99
C SER A 342 12.19 -14.71 -39.57
N ASN A 343 11.57 -15.40 -40.53
CA ASN A 343 10.55 -16.41 -40.29
C ASN A 343 11.07 -17.43 -39.26
N SER A 344 10.38 -17.56 -38.13
CA SER A 344 10.44 -18.79 -37.34
C SER A 344 9.00 -19.22 -37.04
N LEU A 345 8.68 -20.33 -37.70
CA LEU A 345 7.45 -21.10 -37.65
C LEU A 345 7.13 -21.56 -36.22
N SER A 346 5.94 -21.21 -35.72
CA SER A 346 5.13 -22.08 -34.87
C SER A 346 3.78 -21.45 -34.56
N SER A 347 2.89 -21.31 -35.55
CA SER A 347 1.43 -21.12 -35.36
C SER A 347 0.66 -21.30 -36.69
N ILE A 348 1.10 -22.22 -37.55
CA ILE A 348 0.21 -22.82 -38.54
C ILE A 348 0.08 -24.26 -38.09
N GLU A 349 -0.96 -24.50 -37.29
CA GLU A 349 -1.60 -25.80 -37.22
C GLU A 349 -3.05 -25.53 -36.80
N SER A 350 -3.95 -26.00 -37.67
CA SER A 350 -5.38 -26.23 -37.40
C SER A 350 -6.33 -25.03 -37.50
N LEU A 351 -6.51 -24.52 -38.72
CA LEU A 351 -7.84 -24.17 -39.25
C LEU A 351 -7.87 -24.50 -40.76
N SER A 352 -7.89 -25.79 -41.08
CA SER A 352 -8.32 -26.30 -42.38
C SER A 352 -9.50 -27.22 -42.14
N ASP A 353 -10.50 -27.09 -43.01
CA ASP A 353 -11.71 -27.89 -43.15
C ASP A 353 -12.90 -27.44 -42.31
N TYR A 354 -13.55 -26.35 -42.75
CA TYR A 354 -15.00 -26.25 -42.65
C TYR A 354 -15.57 -26.02 -44.05
N SER A 355 -16.43 -26.96 -44.43
CA SER A 355 -17.17 -27.02 -45.68
C SER A 355 -18.16 -25.87 -45.78
N ASP A 356 -18.20 -25.25 -46.97
CA ASP A 356 -19.30 -24.43 -47.45
C ASP A 356 -20.64 -25.18 -47.25
N GLU A 357 -21.66 -24.45 -46.79
CA GLU A 357 -23.06 -24.88 -46.53
C GLU A 357 -23.54 -24.84 -45.06
N GLU A 358 -23.27 -23.75 -44.35
CA GLU A 358 -24.26 -23.18 -43.42
C GLU A 358 -24.27 -21.66 -43.63
N SER A 359 -25.43 -21.00 -43.51
CA SER A 359 -25.53 -19.55 -43.65
C SER A 359 -24.74 -18.87 -42.54
N ASP A 360 -23.48 -18.54 -42.81
CA ASP A 360 -22.59 -17.87 -41.87
C ASP A 360 -23.19 -16.49 -41.54
N VAL A 361 -23.81 -16.41 -40.37
CA VAL A 361 -24.19 -15.12 -39.79
C VAL A 361 -22.91 -14.45 -39.32
N THR A 362 -22.21 -13.80 -40.25
CA THR A 362 -21.04 -12.98 -39.94
C THR A 362 -21.49 -11.67 -39.30
N CYS A 363 -21.04 -11.41 -38.08
CA CYS A 363 -21.28 -10.17 -37.36
C CYS A 363 -19.96 -9.42 -37.14
N CYS A 364 -19.92 -8.13 -37.46
CA CYS A 364 -18.74 -7.30 -37.25
C CYS A 364 -18.90 -6.41 -36.00
N ILE A 365 -17.91 -6.45 -35.11
CA ILE A 365 -17.86 -5.61 -33.90
C ILE A 365 -16.73 -4.58 -34.07
N PRO A 366 -17.05 -3.31 -34.40
CA PRO A 366 -16.05 -2.26 -34.56
C PRO A 366 -15.53 -1.81 -33.19
N ILE A 367 -14.32 -2.23 -32.82
CA ILE A 367 -13.64 -1.80 -31.58
C ILE A 367 -12.52 -0.78 -31.79
N GLU A 368 -12.19 -0.48 -33.06
CA GLU A 368 -11.16 0.49 -33.48
C GLU A 368 -11.40 1.92 -32.98
N GLU A 369 -12.66 2.27 -32.69
CA GLU A 369 -13.01 3.54 -32.08
C GLU A 369 -12.48 3.66 -30.64
N PHE A 370 -12.35 2.54 -29.92
CA PHE A 370 -12.00 2.51 -28.50
C PHE A 370 -10.53 2.16 -28.23
N CYS A 371 -9.93 1.27 -29.02
CA CYS A 371 -8.54 0.86 -28.83
C CYS A 371 -7.87 0.43 -30.14
N TYR A 372 -6.54 0.56 -30.22
CA TYR A 372 -5.77 -0.09 -31.28
C TYR A 372 -5.39 -1.48 -30.83
N ILE A 373 -5.59 -2.49 -31.68
CA ILE A 373 -5.24 -3.87 -31.36
C ILE A 373 -3.85 -4.15 -31.91
N ILE A 374 -2.97 -4.72 -31.10
CA ILE A 374 -1.68 -5.21 -31.57
C ILE A 374 -1.92 -6.49 -32.38
N PRO A 375 -1.56 -6.56 -33.67
CA PRO A 375 -1.74 -7.76 -34.47
C PRO A 375 -1.05 -8.99 -33.86
N ASN A 376 -1.65 -10.17 -34.02
CA ASN A 376 -1.15 -11.46 -33.49
C ASN A 376 -0.99 -11.51 -31.96
N SER A 377 -1.62 -10.61 -31.21
CA SER A 377 -1.61 -10.60 -29.74
C SER A 377 -2.71 -11.45 -29.11
N MET A 378 -3.60 -12.03 -29.92
CA MET A 378 -4.70 -12.85 -29.42
C MET A 378 -4.16 -14.09 -28.71
N SER A 379 -4.59 -14.29 -27.48
CA SER A 379 -4.25 -15.43 -26.65
C SER A 379 -5.46 -15.89 -25.85
N CYS A 380 -5.40 -17.10 -25.29
CA CYS A 380 -6.45 -17.65 -24.42
C CYS A 380 -7.86 -17.67 -25.04
N LEU A 381 -7.97 -17.84 -26.36
CA LEU A 381 -9.28 -18.00 -27.02
C LEU A 381 -9.99 -19.23 -26.47
N LYS A 382 -11.20 -19.02 -25.96
CA LYS A 382 -12.10 -20.05 -25.47
C LYS A 382 -13.52 -19.70 -25.90
N VAL A 383 -14.17 -20.68 -26.50
CA VAL A 383 -15.55 -20.59 -26.98
C VAL A 383 -16.38 -21.56 -26.15
N ASP A 384 -17.41 -21.06 -25.49
CA ASP A 384 -18.33 -21.84 -24.68
C ASP A 384 -19.77 -21.39 -24.95
N LYS A 385 -20.56 -22.24 -25.62
CA LYS A 385 -21.97 -22.06 -26.00
C LYS A 385 -22.31 -20.65 -26.49
N ASN A 386 -22.59 -19.73 -25.57
CA ASN A 386 -23.04 -18.35 -25.83
C ASN A 386 -21.96 -17.30 -25.55
N THR A 387 -20.72 -17.70 -25.27
CA THR A 387 -19.63 -16.80 -24.88
C THR A 387 -18.35 -17.11 -25.65
N ILE A 388 -17.73 -16.06 -26.18
CA ILE A 388 -16.37 -16.09 -26.72
C ILE A 388 -15.50 -15.24 -25.80
N SER A 389 -14.39 -15.80 -25.34
CA SER A 389 -13.42 -15.09 -24.50
C SER A 389 -12.03 -15.25 -25.08
N PHE A 390 -11.30 -14.15 -25.16
CA PHE A 390 -9.91 -14.13 -25.60
C PHE A 390 -9.24 -12.92 -24.94
N ARG A 391 -7.91 -12.92 -24.94
CA ARG A 391 -7.10 -11.79 -24.52
C ARG A 391 -6.41 -11.24 -25.75
N ILE A 392 -6.48 -9.94 -25.93
CA ILE A 392 -5.74 -9.20 -26.95
C ILE A 392 -4.96 -8.10 -26.25
N LEU A 393 -3.79 -7.77 -26.79
CA LEU A 393 -3.04 -6.61 -26.35
C LEU A 393 -3.52 -5.39 -27.13
N THR A 394 -3.80 -4.31 -26.42
CA THR A 394 -4.20 -3.04 -27.00
C THR A 394 -3.07 -2.03 -26.88
N GLU A 395 -2.86 -1.24 -27.92
CA GLU A 395 -2.00 -0.07 -27.89
C GLU A 395 -2.86 1.18 -27.58
N PRO A 396 -2.48 2.00 -26.60
CA PRO A 396 -3.20 3.23 -26.30
C PRO A 396 -3.01 4.25 -27.43
N LYS A 397 -4.09 4.95 -27.81
CA LYS A 397 -4.08 6.03 -28.81
C LYS A 397 -3.01 7.11 -28.55
N ASN A 398 -2.59 7.27 -27.29
CA ASN A 398 -1.64 8.30 -26.84
C ASN A 398 -0.24 7.77 -26.48
N GLY A 399 0.11 6.51 -26.82
CA GLY A 399 1.49 6.02 -26.75
C GLY A 399 2.09 5.84 -25.35
N GLY A 400 1.27 5.63 -24.32
CA GLY A 400 1.75 5.35 -22.96
C GLY A 400 1.73 3.86 -22.60
N GLY A 401 2.83 3.29 -22.09
CA GLY A 401 2.74 2.03 -21.33
C GLY A 401 1.88 2.18 -20.06
N PHE A 402 1.63 1.09 -19.33
CA PHE A 402 0.79 1.02 -18.10
C PHE A 402 1.12 2.07 -17.00
N TYR A 403 2.30 2.71 -17.07
CA TYR A 403 2.76 3.78 -16.15
C TYR A 403 2.61 5.21 -16.71
N SER A 404 2.04 5.35 -17.90
CA SER A 404 1.96 6.60 -18.68
C SER A 404 0.58 6.82 -19.30
N GLU A 405 -0.45 6.16 -18.77
CA GLU A 405 -1.81 6.71 -18.90
C GLU A 405 -1.82 8.07 -18.19
N PHE A 406 -1.61 9.13 -18.98
CA PHE A 406 -2.05 10.46 -18.62
C PHE A 406 -3.57 10.38 -18.54
N LEU A 407 -4.12 10.31 -17.33
CA LEU A 407 -5.53 10.64 -17.10
C LEU A 407 -5.74 12.02 -17.73
N PRO A 408 -6.62 12.16 -18.75
CA PRO A 408 -6.91 13.47 -19.32
C PRO A 408 -7.43 14.36 -18.20
N THR A 409 -6.68 15.39 -17.83
CA THR A 409 -7.13 16.42 -16.87
C THR A 409 -8.11 17.41 -17.49
N ASP A 410 -8.48 17.21 -18.74
CA ASP A 410 -9.38 18.11 -19.45
C ASP A 410 -10.81 17.58 -19.40
N THR A 411 -11.60 18.27 -18.56
CA THR A 411 -13.07 18.28 -18.54
C THR A 411 -13.77 17.01 -18.10
N ILE A 412 -13.60 16.64 -16.83
CA ILE A 412 -14.78 16.24 -16.06
C ILE A 412 -14.84 17.11 -14.81
N ASP A 413 -15.74 18.09 -14.86
CA ASP A 413 -16.25 18.85 -13.73
C ASP A 413 -17.06 17.93 -12.79
N ASN A 414 -16.53 16.74 -12.49
CA ASN A 414 -17.04 15.88 -11.44
C ASN A 414 -16.37 16.35 -10.15
N LYS A 415 -16.94 17.43 -9.57
CA LYS A 415 -17.19 17.36 -8.12
C LYS A 415 -17.64 15.92 -7.86
N PRO A 416 -17.07 15.17 -6.89
CA PRO A 416 -17.64 13.87 -6.56
C PRO A 416 -19.13 14.12 -6.41
N LYS A 417 -19.96 13.52 -7.27
CA LYS A 417 -21.38 13.49 -7.04
C LYS A 417 -21.50 12.61 -5.81
N VAL A 418 -21.32 13.23 -4.64
CA VAL A 418 -21.83 12.71 -3.39
C VAL A 418 -23.30 12.54 -3.71
N ASN A 419 -23.70 11.30 -3.93
CA ASN A 419 -25.10 10.96 -4.08
C ASN A 419 -25.68 11.25 -2.70
N ASN A 420 -26.08 12.52 -2.49
CA ASN A 420 -26.68 12.94 -1.24
C ASN A 420 -27.90 12.06 -1.02
N MET A 421 -27.89 11.31 0.09
CA MET A 421 -29.06 10.64 0.61
C MET A 421 -30.16 11.70 0.77
N ASN A 422 -31.31 11.50 0.13
CA ASN A 422 -32.45 12.40 0.29
C ASN A 422 -33.22 11.94 1.53
N ILE A 423 -33.21 12.76 2.58
CA ILE A 423 -33.98 12.51 3.80
C ILE A 423 -35.42 13.00 3.56
N ASN A 424 -36.39 12.12 3.68
CA ASN A 424 -37.83 12.42 3.48
C ASN A 424 -38.52 12.89 4.77
N LEU A 425 -37.74 13.35 5.74
CA LEU A 425 -38.17 13.79 7.06
C LEU A 425 -37.74 15.23 7.29
N LYS A 426 -38.60 16.04 7.94
CA LYS A 426 -38.19 17.33 8.50
C LYS A 426 -38.38 17.36 10.01
N ALA A 427 -37.53 18.13 10.68
CA ALA A 427 -37.63 18.33 12.11
C ALA A 427 -39.01 18.93 12.47
N ASN A 428 -39.59 18.47 13.58
CA ASN A 428 -40.88 18.89 14.12
C ASN A 428 -42.13 18.57 13.27
N GLU A 429 -42.02 17.74 12.23
CA GLU A 429 -43.18 17.23 11.49
C GLU A 429 -43.84 16.04 12.24
N ASP A 430 -45.17 16.00 12.23
CA ASP A 430 -45.97 14.89 12.78
C ASP A 430 -45.94 13.71 11.82
N ILE A 431 -45.27 12.64 12.21
CA ILE A 431 -45.15 11.45 11.37
C ILE A 431 -45.57 10.18 12.09
N GLN A 432 -45.98 9.18 11.32
CA GLN A 432 -46.19 7.82 11.83
C GLN A 432 -45.15 6.88 11.24
N ILE A 433 -44.58 6.03 12.08
CA ILE A 433 -43.70 4.96 11.62
C ILE A 433 -44.54 3.70 11.43
N VAL A 434 -44.47 3.11 10.23
CA VAL A 434 -45.25 1.93 9.81
C VAL A 434 -44.34 0.83 9.24
N CYS A 435 -44.77 -0.42 9.38
CA CYS A 435 -44.05 -1.57 8.81
C CYS A 435 -44.15 -1.58 7.29
N ALA A 436 -43.02 -1.70 6.57
CA ALA A 436 -43.01 -1.70 5.10
C ALA A 436 -43.74 -2.91 4.48
N ASN A 437 -43.87 -4.02 5.22
CA ASN A 437 -44.50 -5.26 4.74
C ASN A 437 -46.03 -5.27 4.87
N CYS A 438 -46.60 -4.70 5.95
CA CYS A 438 -48.04 -4.81 6.23
C CYS A 438 -48.71 -3.49 6.63
N SER A 439 -48.00 -2.37 6.51
CA SER A 439 -48.45 -1.01 6.86
C SER A 439 -48.99 -0.87 8.29
N ASN A 440 -48.59 -1.76 9.20
CA ASN A 440 -49.00 -1.67 10.60
C ASN A 440 -48.23 -0.55 11.29
N MET A 441 -48.93 0.32 12.00
CA MET A 441 -48.32 1.37 12.81
C MET A 441 -47.49 0.76 13.94
N ILE A 442 -46.20 1.06 13.96
CA ILE A 442 -45.27 0.61 15.00
C ILE A 442 -44.97 1.70 16.03
N SER A 443 -45.18 2.97 15.67
CA SER A 443 -45.09 4.13 16.55
C SER A 443 -46.30 4.23 17.51
N ASN A 444 -46.10 4.82 18.69
CA ASN A 444 -47.14 4.93 19.73
C ASN A 444 -48.33 5.82 19.35
N ASN A 445 -48.15 6.71 18.35
CA ASN A 445 -49.12 7.59 17.67
C ASN A 445 -48.29 8.41 16.66
N PHE A 446 -48.67 9.67 16.39
CA PHE A 446 -47.77 10.64 15.75
C PHE A 446 -46.55 10.91 16.61
N VAL A 447 -45.37 10.89 15.98
CA VAL A 447 -44.06 11.14 16.58
C VAL A 447 -43.46 12.37 15.89
N LYS A 448 -42.78 13.20 16.68
CA LYS A 448 -41.96 14.32 16.19
C LYS A 448 -40.52 14.11 16.59
N PHE A 449 -39.61 14.56 15.72
CA PHE A 449 -38.19 14.56 16.00
C PHE A 449 -37.68 15.99 16.03
N ASP A 450 -36.98 16.37 17.10
CA ASP A 450 -36.44 17.72 17.28
C ASP A 450 -35.19 17.92 16.41
N ARG A 451 -34.40 16.84 16.27
CA ARG A 451 -33.14 16.83 15.52
C ARG A 451 -33.05 15.58 14.66
N ILE A 452 -32.59 15.78 13.43
CA ILE A 452 -32.29 14.73 12.46
C ILE A 452 -30.79 14.83 12.20
N LEU A 453 -30.02 13.84 12.64
CA LEU A 453 -28.55 13.88 12.61
C LEU A 453 -27.99 12.61 11.97
N GLU A 454 -26.94 12.76 11.17
CA GLU A 454 -26.18 11.65 10.65
C GLU A 454 -25.16 11.15 11.68
N LEU A 455 -25.02 9.83 11.84
CA LEU A 455 -24.01 9.24 12.72
C LEU A 455 -22.63 9.24 12.05
N PRO A 456 -21.53 9.48 12.79
CA PRO A 456 -20.18 9.51 12.21
C PRO A 456 -19.73 8.15 11.65
N THR A 457 -18.75 8.20 10.75
CA THR A 457 -18.33 7.11 9.84
C THR A 457 -17.47 6.01 10.48
N SER A 458 -17.01 6.17 11.71
CA SER A 458 -16.13 5.19 12.34
C SER A 458 -16.89 3.93 12.78
N ASN A 459 -16.42 2.76 12.34
CA ASN A 459 -16.76 1.42 12.84
C ASN A 459 -16.35 1.21 14.31
N LEU A 460 -16.86 2.07 15.17
CA LEU A 460 -16.72 1.99 16.61
C LEU A 460 -18.09 1.63 17.17
N ASP A 461 -18.11 0.63 18.03
CA ASP A 461 -19.30 0.13 18.67
C ASP A 461 -20.06 1.30 19.34
N MET A 462 -21.39 1.33 19.20
CA MET A 462 -22.23 2.31 19.88
C MET A 462 -22.01 2.27 21.41
N SER A 463 -21.50 1.15 21.95
CA SER A 463 -21.12 1.05 23.37
C SER A 463 -19.90 1.91 23.76
N GLU A 464 -19.02 2.27 22.81
CA GLU A 464 -17.81 3.08 23.03
C GLU A 464 -18.06 4.59 22.96
N TRP A 465 -19.15 5.03 22.35
CA TRP A 465 -19.54 6.46 22.34
C TRP A 465 -20.23 6.88 23.64
N PHE A 466 -20.73 5.92 24.40
CA PHE A 466 -21.39 6.13 25.69
C PHE A 466 -20.50 5.64 26.82
N CYS A 467 -19.32 6.26 26.97
CA CYS A 467 -18.45 6.02 28.12
C CYS A 467 -19.19 6.20 29.44
N HIS A 468 -18.91 5.30 30.39
CA HIS A 468 -19.46 5.29 31.74
C HIS A 468 -19.36 6.65 32.44
N ASN A 469 -20.42 6.97 33.20
CA ASN A 469 -20.56 8.17 34.01
C ASN A 469 -19.49 8.18 35.13
N HIS A 470 -18.28 8.66 34.82
CA HIS A 470 -17.29 8.97 35.84
C HIS A 470 -17.61 10.34 36.44
N SER A 471 -18.31 10.30 37.56
CA SER A 471 -18.45 11.43 38.47
C SER A 471 -17.08 11.79 39.06
N HIS A 472 -16.25 12.53 38.34
CA HIS A 472 -15.18 13.33 38.92
C HIS A 472 -15.07 14.65 38.16
N GLY A 473 -15.34 15.74 38.87
CA GLY A 473 -15.31 17.08 38.32
C GLY A 473 -13.90 17.50 37.87
N ASN A 474 -13.79 17.96 36.63
CA ASN A 474 -13.34 19.32 36.32
C ASN A 474 -13.43 19.56 34.81
N THR A 475 -14.09 20.67 34.47
CA THR A 475 -13.97 21.50 33.27
C THR A 475 -13.16 20.95 32.08
N SER A 476 -13.86 20.32 31.14
CA SER A 476 -13.63 20.40 29.69
C SER A 476 -14.89 19.82 29.04
N GLU A 477 -15.69 20.66 28.38
CA GLU A 477 -16.88 20.23 27.63
C GLU A 477 -16.46 19.33 26.48
N THR A 478 -16.36 18.03 26.75
CA THR A 478 -16.44 17.00 25.72
C THR A 478 -17.91 16.90 25.34
N ILE A 479 -18.25 17.25 24.10
CA ILE A 479 -19.60 17.07 23.55
C ILE A 479 -19.86 15.57 23.46
N VAL A 480 -20.42 14.99 24.52
CA VAL A 480 -20.90 13.61 24.53
C VAL A 480 -22.21 13.58 23.73
N LEU A 481 -22.21 12.91 22.57
CA LEU A 481 -23.39 12.71 21.70
C LEU A 481 -24.44 11.78 22.33
N GLN A 482 -24.95 12.07 23.53
CA GLN A 482 -26.01 11.24 24.12
C GLN A 482 -27.32 11.38 23.30
N PRO A 483 -27.91 10.28 22.80
CA PRO A 483 -29.17 10.30 22.07
C PRO A 483 -30.27 10.86 22.97
N GLN A 484 -30.86 11.98 22.57
CA GLN A 484 -32.03 12.54 23.24
C GLN A 484 -33.28 11.75 22.88
N LYS A 485 -34.35 11.92 23.66
CA LYS A 485 -35.59 11.15 23.50
C LYS A 485 -36.27 11.35 22.14
N LEU A 486 -36.07 12.51 21.51
CA LEU A 486 -36.69 12.91 20.23
C LEU A 486 -35.65 13.11 19.12
N ASP A 487 -34.48 12.47 19.23
CA ASP A 487 -33.49 12.45 18.15
C ASP A 487 -33.82 11.36 17.13
N PHE A 488 -33.63 11.69 15.85
CA PHE A 488 -33.59 10.75 14.74
C PHE A 488 -32.14 10.67 14.25
N LEU A 489 -31.44 9.60 14.62
CA LEU A 489 -30.04 9.41 14.25
C LEU A 489 -29.93 8.42 13.09
N HIS A 490 -29.46 8.82 11.92
CA HIS A 490 -29.44 7.95 10.74
C HIS A 490 -28.03 7.67 10.22
N ARG A 491 -27.85 6.54 9.55
CA ARG A 491 -26.63 6.19 8.81
C ARG A 491 -26.98 5.22 7.71
N LEU A 492 -26.49 5.47 6.49
CA LEU A 492 -26.56 4.64 5.26
C LEU A 492 -27.86 3.88 4.99
N THR A 493 -28.25 2.91 5.83
CA THR A 493 -29.37 1.99 5.64
C THR A 493 -30.21 1.75 6.89
N PHE A 494 -29.88 2.42 8.00
CA PHE A 494 -30.65 2.34 9.24
C PHE A 494 -30.78 3.70 9.93
N PHE A 495 -31.71 3.76 10.87
CA PHE A 495 -31.83 4.87 11.79
C PHE A 495 -32.12 4.37 13.21
N VAL A 496 -31.70 5.15 14.19
CA VAL A 496 -31.79 4.86 15.61
C VAL A 496 -32.70 5.88 16.26
N ILE A 497 -33.71 5.39 16.97
CA ILE A 497 -34.70 6.19 17.69
C ILE A 497 -34.90 5.65 19.11
N ASN A 498 -35.46 6.47 19.99
CA ASN A 498 -35.76 6.04 21.36
C ASN A 498 -36.87 4.99 21.41
N ASN A 499 -36.67 3.93 22.20
CA ASN A 499 -37.62 2.83 22.29
C ASN A 499 -39.02 3.25 22.81
N ASN A 500 -39.09 4.31 23.61
CA ASN A 500 -40.37 4.81 24.15
C ASN A 500 -41.31 5.39 23.08
N LEU A 501 -40.81 5.65 21.86
CA LEU A 501 -41.61 6.14 20.74
C LEU A 501 -42.38 5.00 20.04
N LEU A 502 -42.05 3.75 20.36
CA LEU A 502 -42.60 2.55 19.74
C LEU A 502 -43.65 1.86 20.64
N THR A 503 -44.56 1.10 20.01
CA THR A 503 -45.71 0.38 20.64
C THR A 503 -45.34 -0.84 21.47
N ASP A 504 -44.13 -0.85 22.03
CA ASP A 504 -43.50 -1.95 22.75
C ASP A 504 -44.37 -2.57 23.87
N LYS A 505 -45.32 -1.81 24.41
CA LYS A 505 -46.23 -2.23 25.48
C LYS A 505 -47.25 -3.31 25.08
N ALA A 506 -47.44 -3.61 23.79
CA ALA A 506 -48.48 -4.53 23.31
C ALA A 506 -47.98 -5.94 22.93
N ASN A 507 -46.67 -6.19 22.82
CA ASN A 507 -46.14 -7.45 22.27
C ASN A 507 -45.09 -8.13 23.18
N LYS A 508 -45.45 -9.26 23.79
CA LYS A 508 -44.54 -10.09 24.62
C LYS A 508 -43.26 -10.52 23.88
N PHE A 509 -43.29 -10.63 22.55
CA PHE A 509 -42.12 -11.02 21.74
C PHE A 509 -41.01 -9.97 21.75
N ASN A 510 -41.35 -8.68 21.74
CA ASN A 510 -40.38 -7.59 21.70
C ASN A 510 -39.78 -7.31 23.09
N LEU A 511 -40.42 -7.74 24.18
CA LEU A 511 -39.92 -7.52 25.55
C LEU A 511 -38.71 -8.39 25.92
N GLN A 512 -38.54 -9.55 25.28
CA GLN A 512 -37.52 -10.53 25.65
C GLN A 512 -36.43 -10.76 24.60
N ARG A 513 -36.57 -10.17 23.41
CA ARG A 513 -35.67 -10.41 22.26
C ARG A 513 -34.92 -9.14 21.89
N GLU A 514 -33.69 -9.33 21.42
CA GLU A 514 -32.87 -8.26 20.85
C GLU A 514 -33.42 -7.77 19.51
N ILE A 515 -34.19 -8.58 18.79
CA ILE A 515 -34.77 -8.21 17.48
C ILE A 515 -36.12 -7.51 17.70
N TYR A 516 -36.32 -6.39 17.01
CA TYR A 516 -37.61 -5.67 16.98
C TYR A 516 -38.50 -6.21 15.86
N HIS A 517 -39.63 -6.82 16.22
CA HIS A 517 -40.60 -7.38 15.29
C HIS A 517 -41.82 -6.48 15.08
N CYS A 518 -42.39 -6.53 13.88
CA CYS A 518 -43.73 -6.03 13.63
C CYS A 518 -44.75 -6.83 14.46
N ASN A 519 -45.58 -6.11 15.19
CA ASN A 519 -46.69 -6.61 16.02
C ASN A 519 -47.84 -7.26 15.21
N ARG A 520 -47.91 -7.07 13.89
CA ARG A 520 -48.94 -7.68 13.03
C ARG A 520 -48.41 -8.85 12.20
N CYS A 521 -47.37 -8.62 11.40
CA CYS A 521 -46.85 -9.63 10.46
C CYS A 521 -45.56 -10.33 10.94
N LEU A 522 -45.05 -9.97 12.12
CA LEU A 522 -43.79 -10.50 12.69
C LEU A 522 -42.53 -10.27 11.84
N ALA A 523 -42.61 -9.42 10.81
CA ALA A 523 -41.45 -8.98 10.02
C ALA A 523 -40.37 -8.38 10.94
N TRP A 524 -39.11 -8.58 10.58
CA TRP A 524 -37.97 -8.12 11.37
C TRP A 524 -37.61 -6.72 10.92
N LEU A 525 -37.78 -5.75 11.81
CA LEU A 525 -37.66 -4.34 11.45
C LEU A 525 -36.33 -3.74 11.89
N GLY A 526 -35.68 -4.33 12.90
CA GLY A 526 -34.49 -3.76 13.49
C GLY A 526 -33.97 -4.51 14.72
N ILE A 527 -33.02 -3.90 15.42
CA ILE A 527 -32.32 -4.43 16.59
C ILE A 527 -32.45 -3.44 17.75
N LYS A 528 -32.76 -3.95 18.94
CA LYS A 528 -32.83 -3.20 20.20
C LYS A 528 -31.45 -3.06 20.82
N LYS A 529 -31.10 -1.86 21.24
CA LYS A 529 -29.85 -1.52 21.94
C LYS A 529 -30.17 -0.66 23.16
N LYS A 530 -30.18 -1.26 24.36
CA LYS A 530 -30.52 -0.60 25.63
C LYS A 530 -31.83 0.21 25.54
N ASP A 531 -31.75 1.54 25.51
CA ASP A 531 -32.90 2.47 25.46
C ASP A 531 -33.30 2.90 24.03
N THR A 532 -32.61 2.40 23.01
CA THR A 532 -32.79 2.75 21.61
C THR A 532 -33.11 1.54 20.75
N VAL A 533 -33.71 1.78 19.58
CA VAL A 533 -33.96 0.76 18.57
C VAL A 533 -33.38 1.23 17.24
N GLN A 534 -32.52 0.41 16.66
CA GLN A 534 -31.96 0.57 15.33
C GLN A 534 -32.92 -0.10 14.32
N LEU A 535 -33.65 0.69 13.55
CA LEU A 535 -34.56 0.22 12.51
C LEU A 535 -33.91 0.33 11.13
N TYR A 536 -34.06 -0.71 10.31
CA TYR A 536 -33.56 -0.70 8.93
C TYR A 536 -34.53 0.05 8.01
N ASN A 537 -34.01 0.95 7.18
CA ASN A 537 -34.80 1.76 6.24
C ASN A 537 -35.58 0.87 5.26
N SER A 538 -34.99 -0.23 4.80
CA SER A 538 -35.67 -1.18 3.90
C SER A 538 -36.91 -1.85 4.50
N GLU A 539 -37.06 -1.87 5.83
CA GLU A 539 -38.11 -2.62 6.54
C GLU A 539 -39.22 -1.72 7.09
N VAL A 540 -39.01 -0.41 7.08
CA VAL A 540 -39.87 0.57 7.76
C VAL A 540 -40.13 1.76 6.85
N LYS A 541 -41.38 2.24 6.85
CA LYS A 541 -41.79 3.46 6.17
C LYS A 541 -42.27 4.50 7.17
N ILE A 542 -42.25 5.74 6.73
CA ILE A 542 -42.91 6.85 7.37
C ILE A 542 -44.18 7.19 6.60
N SER A 543 -45.28 7.35 7.34
CA SER A 543 -46.54 7.84 6.83
C SER A 543 -46.74 9.30 7.25
N HIS A 544 -47.01 10.16 6.28
CA HIS A 544 -47.36 11.56 6.45
C HIS A 544 -48.51 11.90 5.48
N ASN A 545 -49.59 12.51 5.97
CA ASN A 545 -50.78 12.85 5.16
C ASN A 545 -51.36 11.65 4.34
N ASN A 546 -51.36 10.45 4.91
CA ASN A 546 -51.77 9.18 4.26
C ASN A 546 -50.89 8.70 3.10
N GLU A 547 -49.72 9.32 2.87
CA GLU A 547 -48.72 8.83 1.92
C GLU A 547 -47.60 8.12 2.69
N GLU A 548 -47.22 6.92 2.25
CA GLU A 548 -46.12 6.15 2.85
C GLU A 548 -44.85 6.27 2.01
N THR A 549 -43.76 6.72 2.62
CA THR A 549 -42.44 6.85 1.99
C THR A 549 -41.36 6.24 2.89
N TYR A 550 -40.21 5.88 2.33
CA TYR A 550 -39.05 5.46 3.15
C TYR A 550 -38.41 6.68 3.82
N ALA A 551 -37.75 6.48 4.96
CA ALA A 551 -37.14 7.58 5.72
C ALA A 551 -36.11 8.36 4.91
N PHE A 552 -35.38 7.64 4.07
CA PHE A 552 -34.47 8.21 3.10
C PHE A 552 -34.43 7.37 1.82
N THR A 553 -34.09 8.02 0.72
CA THR A 553 -33.97 7.40 -0.62
C THR A 553 -32.70 7.81 -1.33
N HIS A 554 -32.22 6.93 -2.22
CA HIS A 554 -31.03 7.14 -3.04
C HIS A 554 -31.44 7.49 -4.47
N LYS A 555 -30.69 8.38 -5.15
CA LYS A 555 -31.05 8.93 -6.47
C LYS A 555 -31.01 7.94 -7.64
N ASN A 556 -30.55 6.70 -7.44
CA ASN A 556 -30.31 5.74 -8.50
C ASN A 556 -31.42 4.70 -8.60
N SER A 557 -31.90 4.50 -9.82
CA SER A 557 -33.08 3.74 -10.22
C SER A 557 -32.92 2.22 -10.11
N THR A 558 -33.38 1.61 -9.03
CA THR A 558 -33.99 0.28 -9.14
C THR A 558 -35.40 0.31 -8.56
N ASP A 559 -36.27 -0.61 -9.00
CA ASP A 559 -37.63 -0.74 -8.44
C ASP A 559 -37.61 -1.22 -6.96
N ASN A 560 -36.43 -1.39 -6.35
CA ASN A 560 -36.22 -2.14 -5.14
C ASN A 560 -35.22 -1.47 -4.18
N ILE A 561 -35.76 -0.77 -3.18
CA ILE A 561 -35.00 -0.05 -2.16
C ILE A 561 -33.92 -0.90 -1.48
N SER A 562 -34.15 -2.21 -1.28
CA SER A 562 -33.16 -3.06 -0.60
C SER A 562 -31.91 -3.30 -1.47
N ILE A 563 -32.04 -3.28 -2.79
CA ILE A 563 -30.91 -3.40 -3.72
C ILE A 563 -30.20 -2.04 -3.81
N ASP A 564 -30.96 -0.94 -3.86
CA ASP A 564 -30.39 0.41 -3.87
C ASP A 564 -29.59 0.69 -2.59
N ASP A 565 -30.18 0.39 -1.42
CA ASP A 565 -29.53 0.50 -0.11
C ASP A 565 -28.25 -0.37 -0.07
N PHE A 566 -28.31 -1.59 -0.62
CA PHE A 566 -27.15 -2.50 -0.70
C PHE A 566 -26.01 -1.94 -1.55
N ILE A 567 -26.31 -1.49 -2.78
CA ILE A 567 -25.32 -0.92 -3.71
C ILE A 567 -24.74 0.37 -3.12
N TYR A 568 -25.61 1.27 -2.63
CA TYR A 568 -25.21 2.55 -2.06
C TYR A 568 -24.32 2.37 -0.83
N THR A 569 -24.63 1.40 0.04
CA THR A 569 -23.78 1.06 1.20
C THR A 569 -22.35 0.76 0.76
N ILE A 570 -22.19 -0.09 -0.24
CA ILE A 570 -20.87 -0.49 -0.74
C ILE A 570 -20.15 0.69 -1.39
N GLU A 571 -20.83 1.46 -2.26
CA GLU A 571 -20.25 2.65 -2.91
C GLU A 571 -19.80 3.70 -1.88
N ASN A 572 -20.59 3.94 -0.84
CA ASN A 572 -20.27 4.92 0.18
C ASN A 572 -19.11 4.45 1.07
N MET A 573 -19.11 3.18 1.50
CA MET A 573 -17.98 2.59 2.25
C MET A 573 -16.66 2.67 1.46
N MET A 574 -16.70 2.48 0.13
CA MET A 574 -15.54 2.67 -0.73
C MET A 574 -15.05 4.13 -0.76
N ASN A 575 -15.97 5.11 -0.71
CA ASN A 575 -15.60 6.53 -0.71
C ASN A 575 -15.09 7.00 0.65
N GLU A 576 -15.65 6.53 1.77
CA GLU A 576 -15.20 6.84 3.12
C GLU A 576 -13.73 6.45 3.36
N PHE A 577 -13.29 5.31 2.80
CA PHE A 577 -11.93 4.82 2.94
C PHE A 577 -10.87 5.64 2.16
N ASN A 578 -11.28 6.37 1.12
CA ASN A 578 -10.39 7.24 0.33
C ASN A 578 -9.88 8.47 1.10
N LEU A 579 -10.47 8.79 2.26
CA LEU A 579 -10.10 9.94 3.08
C LEU A 579 -8.92 9.66 4.03
N GLY A 580 -8.52 8.41 4.24
CA GLY A 580 -7.46 8.03 5.19
C GLY A 580 -6.23 7.33 4.60
N LEU A 581 -6.36 6.63 3.47
CA LEU A 581 -5.30 5.80 2.88
C LEU A 581 -5.36 5.83 1.35
N GLN A 582 -4.77 6.86 0.73
CA GLN A 582 -4.77 7.07 -0.74
C GLN A 582 -4.00 6.01 -1.57
N TYR A 583 -3.53 4.92 -0.96
CA TYR A 583 -2.67 3.92 -1.60
C TYR A 583 -3.16 2.47 -1.51
N THR A 584 -4.35 2.21 -0.94
CA THR A 584 -4.92 0.86 -0.92
C THR A 584 -5.59 0.57 -2.27
N ILE A 585 -4.92 -0.23 -3.11
CA ILE A 585 -5.40 -0.63 -4.45
C ILE A 585 -6.61 -1.58 -4.36
N MET A 586 -6.86 -2.20 -3.20
CA MET A 586 -7.89 -3.20 -3.02
C MET A 586 -8.69 -2.98 -1.74
N TYR A 587 -10.03 -3.01 -1.83
CA TYR A 587 -10.94 -2.80 -0.68
C TYR A 587 -11.59 -4.11 -0.26
N LYS A 588 -11.65 -4.36 1.03
CA LYS A 588 -12.35 -5.51 1.61
C LYS A 588 -13.47 -5.02 2.53
N ILE A 589 -14.68 -5.51 2.30
CA ILE A 589 -15.89 -5.14 3.03
C ILE A 589 -16.55 -6.41 3.58
N VAL A 590 -17.04 -6.36 4.81
CA VAL A 590 -17.80 -7.44 5.45
C VAL A 590 -19.20 -6.94 5.76
N LEU A 591 -20.21 -7.49 5.10
CA LEU A 591 -21.61 -7.18 5.43
C LEU A 591 -22.14 -8.26 6.37
N GLU A 592 -22.59 -7.84 7.55
CA GLU A 592 -23.08 -8.72 8.61
C GLU A 592 -24.61 -8.72 8.65
N CYS A 593 -25.24 -9.89 8.58
CA CYS A 593 -26.69 -10.02 8.68
C CYS A 593 -27.07 -10.94 9.85
N LEU A 594 -27.76 -10.40 10.85
CA LEU A 594 -28.26 -11.18 11.98
C LEU A 594 -29.46 -12.04 11.55
N ILE A 595 -29.37 -13.36 11.72
CA ILE A 595 -30.44 -14.32 11.39
C ILE A 595 -31.13 -14.85 12.66
N SER A 596 -30.43 -14.92 13.77
CA SER A 596 -31.02 -15.28 15.05
C SER A 596 -30.29 -14.54 16.15
N ALA A 597 -30.77 -14.65 17.39
CA ALA A 597 -30.10 -14.02 18.53
C ALA A 597 -28.64 -14.48 18.71
N SER A 598 -28.22 -15.60 18.10
CA SER A 598 -26.85 -16.13 18.22
C SER A 598 -26.11 -16.29 16.89
N ASN A 599 -26.79 -16.14 15.74
CA ASN A 599 -26.20 -16.49 14.44
C ASN A 599 -26.24 -15.29 13.48
N LYS A 600 -25.07 -14.96 12.94
CA LYS A 600 -24.89 -14.01 11.84
C LYS A 600 -24.46 -14.75 10.56
N GLN A 601 -24.91 -14.23 9.42
CA GLN A 601 -24.39 -14.52 8.09
C GLN A 601 -23.51 -13.37 7.62
N TYR A 602 -22.57 -13.67 6.74
CA TYR A 602 -21.59 -12.71 6.26
C TYR A 602 -21.53 -12.72 4.74
N VAL A 603 -21.45 -11.53 4.14
CA VAL A 603 -21.01 -11.36 2.75
C VAL A 603 -19.63 -10.72 2.78
N LEU A 604 -18.62 -11.49 2.37
CA LEU A 604 -17.27 -11.00 2.17
C LEU A 604 -17.19 -10.42 0.77
N LEU A 605 -16.83 -9.14 0.65
CA LEU A 605 -16.72 -8.42 -0.62
C LEU A 605 -15.29 -7.91 -0.80
N TRP A 606 -14.67 -8.31 -1.91
CA TRP A 606 -13.37 -7.81 -2.33
C TRP A 606 -13.54 -6.98 -3.60
N ILE A 607 -13.35 -5.67 -3.51
CA ILE A 607 -13.44 -4.76 -4.64
C ILE A 607 -12.14 -4.87 -5.45
N MET A 608 -12.26 -5.27 -6.71
CA MET A 608 -11.12 -5.51 -7.60
C MET A 608 -10.81 -4.29 -8.46
N ASP A 609 -11.85 -3.71 -9.06
CA ASP A 609 -11.72 -2.54 -9.93
C ASP A 609 -12.98 -1.68 -9.75
N LYS A 610 -12.80 -0.44 -9.29
CA LYS A 610 -13.90 0.51 -9.04
C LYS A 610 -14.46 1.05 -10.36
N GLU A 611 -13.60 1.24 -11.36
CA GLU A 611 -13.89 1.97 -12.59
C GLU A 611 -13.54 1.13 -13.82
N LEU A 612 -13.90 -0.14 -13.80
CA LEU A 612 -13.66 -1.05 -14.92
C LEU A 612 -14.42 -0.56 -16.16
N GLN A 613 -13.67 -0.12 -17.16
CA GLN A 613 -14.22 0.27 -18.45
C GLN A 613 -14.68 -0.98 -19.22
N VAL A 614 -15.95 -1.02 -19.61
CA VAL A 614 -16.52 -2.08 -20.45
C VAL A 614 -17.25 -1.48 -21.65
N LEU A 615 -17.24 -2.22 -22.75
CA LEU A 615 -17.97 -1.87 -23.98
C LEU A 615 -19.25 -2.70 -24.05
N ARG A 616 -20.40 -2.04 -24.17
CA ARG A 616 -21.73 -2.68 -24.17
C ARG A 616 -22.51 -2.31 -25.43
N ASN A 617 -23.28 -3.26 -25.97
CA ASN A 617 -24.29 -2.95 -26.98
C ASN A 617 -25.50 -2.26 -26.32
N THR A 618 -25.99 -1.17 -26.93
CA THR A 618 -27.16 -0.41 -26.42
C THR A 618 -28.47 -0.83 -27.07
N ASP A 619 -28.42 -1.53 -28.20
CA ASP A 619 -29.57 -1.76 -29.05
C ASP A 619 -30.04 -3.22 -28.94
N ASP A 620 -31.28 -3.42 -28.50
CA ASP A 620 -31.94 -4.75 -28.45
C ASP A 620 -32.25 -5.31 -29.85
N LEU A 621 -32.15 -4.48 -30.89
CA LEU A 621 -32.39 -4.83 -32.29
C LEU A 621 -31.12 -4.63 -33.11
N ILE A 622 -30.54 -5.74 -33.60
CA ILE A 622 -29.45 -5.73 -34.58
C ILE A 622 -30.04 -5.26 -35.92
N LEU A 623 -30.15 -3.94 -36.09
CA LEU A 623 -30.79 -3.33 -37.27
C LEU A 623 -29.91 -3.31 -38.52
N ASN A 624 -28.62 -3.62 -38.38
CA ASN A 624 -27.64 -3.78 -39.46
C ASN A 624 -26.56 -4.75 -38.96
N GLU A 625 -25.82 -5.44 -39.82
CA GLU A 625 -24.77 -6.43 -39.50
C GLU A 625 -23.58 -5.92 -38.63
N LYS A 626 -23.71 -4.71 -38.05
CA LYS A 626 -22.73 -4.04 -37.20
C LYS A 626 -23.32 -3.79 -35.81
N ILE A 627 -22.64 -4.29 -34.78
CA ILE A 627 -23.00 -4.02 -33.38
C ILE A 627 -22.42 -2.67 -32.97
N LYS A 628 -23.27 -1.75 -32.49
CA LYS A 628 -22.82 -0.47 -31.94
C LYS A 628 -22.45 -0.65 -30.47
N LEU A 629 -21.26 -0.20 -30.08
CA LEU A 629 -20.78 -0.29 -28.71
C LEU A 629 -20.77 1.09 -28.05
N GLN A 630 -21.07 1.11 -26.75
CA GLN A 630 -20.90 2.26 -25.88
C GLN A 630 -19.97 1.90 -24.72
N SER A 631 -19.04 2.79 -24.41
CA SER A 631 -18.19 2.65 -23.22
C SER A 631 -18.96 3.03 -21.96
N THR A 632 -18.92 2.14 -20.97
CA THR A 632 -19.53 2.31 -19.64
C THR A 632 -18.53 1.90 -18.58
N VAL A 633 -18.70 2.40 -17.36
CA VAL A 633 -17.79 2.14 -16.23
C VAL A 633 -18.55 1.34 -15.18
N LEU A 634 -17.98 0.21 -14.75
CA LEU A 634 -18.58 -0.70 -13.79
C LEU A 634 -17.64 -0.95 -12.61
N THR A 635 -18.20 -1.34 -11.46
CA THR A 635 -17.39 -1.82 -10.34
C THR A 635 -17.38 -3.35 -10.32
N LYS A 636 -16.19 -3.94 -10.44
CA LYS A 636 -15.96 -5.38 -10.39
C LYS A 636 -15.65 -5.84 -8.96
N VAL A 637 -16.35 -6.87 -8.51
CA VAL A 637 -16.23 -7.40 -7.15
C VAL A 637 -16.01 -8.91 -7.16
N LEU A 638 -15.27 -9.41 -6.17
CA LEU A 638 -15.33 -10.80 -5.74
C LEU A 638 -16.20 -10.87 -4.49
N TYR A 639 -17.08 -11.86 -4.40
CA TYR A 639 -17.90 -12.05 -3.21
C TYR A 639 -17.92 -13.51 -2.76
N LYS A 640 -18.07 -13.70 -1.45
CA LYS A 640 -18.25 -15.00 -0.83
C LYS A 640 -19.27 -14.89 0.30
N ILE A 641 -20.11 -15.89 0.43
CA ILE A 641 -21.17 -15.93 1.44
C ILE A 641 -20.79 -16.96 2.48
N GLU A 642 -20.77 -16.54 3.74
CA GLU A 642 -20.48 -17.42 4.88
C GLU A 642 -21.70 -17.50 5.81
N SER A 643 -22.07 -18.74 6.14
CA SER A 643 -23.27 -19.04 6.91
C SER A 643 -23.13 -18.79 8.42
N SER A 644 -21.89 -18.66 8.90
CA SER A 644 -21.54 -18.47 10.31
C SER A 644 -20.13 -17.88 10.43
N LEU A 645 -19.75 -17.46 11.65
CA LEU A 645 -18.41 -16.98 11.94
C LEU A 645 -17.40 -18.14 11.78
N ASN A 646 -16.43 -17.96 10.90
CA ASN A 646 -15.38 -18.92 10.63
C ASN A 646 -14.00 -18.22 10.67
N THR A 647 -12.92 -18.99 10.55
CA THR A 647 -11.55 -18.46 10.61
C THR A 647 -11.25 -17.39 9.55
N GLU A 648 -11.90 -17.45 8.38
CA GLU A 648 -11.72 -16.45 7.32
C GLU A 648 -12.44 -15.15 7.64
N VAL A 649 -13.68 -15.22 8.11
CA VAL A 649 -14.44 -14.06 8.58
C VAL A 649 -13.73 -13.40 9.77
N GLU A 650 -13.23 -14.19 10.73
CA GLU A 650 -12.46 -13.68 11.87
C GLU A 650 -11.17 -12.97 11.41
N ALA A 651 -10.45 -13.55 10.46
CA ALA A 651 -9.25 -12.94 9.90
C ALA A 651 -9.54 -11.62 9.17
N TRP A 652 -10.67 -11.54 8.45
CA TRP A 652 -11.12 -10.30 7.80
C TRP A 652 -11.53 -9.26 8.84
N LEU A 653 -12.35 -9.62 9.83
CA LEU A 653 -12.79 -8.68 10.87
C LEU A 653 -11.64 -8.20 11.77
N ALA A 654 -10.58 -9.00 11.95
CA ALA A 654 -9.38 -8.61 12.68
C ALA A 654 -8.42 -7.71 11.89
N ASP A 655 -8.57 -7.64 10.56
CA ASP A 655 -7.75 -6.81 9.69
C ASP A 655 -8.24 -5.35 9.76
N PRO A 656 -7.44 -4.39 10.25
CA PRO A 656 -7.85 -3.00 10.39
C PRO A 656 -8.12 -2.31 9.05
N SER A 657 -7.74 -2.92 7.92
CA SER A 657 -8.06 -2.42 6.58
C SER A 657 -9.43 -2.84 6.05
N VAL A 658 -10.14 -3.70 6.79
CA VAL A 658 -11.46 -4.22 6.43
C VAL A 658 -12.55 -3.39 7.11
N ILE A 659 -13.57 -3.01 6.35
CA ILE A 659 -14.72 -2.29 6.88
C ILE A 659 -15.90 -3.25 7.01
N SER A 660 -16.52 -3.35 8.18
CA SER A 660 -17.75 -4.09 8.38
C SER A 660 -18.97 -3.19 8.65
N THR A 661 -20.18 -3.68 8.34
CA THR A 661 -21.44 -3.03 8.74
C THR A 661 -22.57 -4.05 8.84
N ASP A 662 -23.51 -3.83 9.76
CA ASP A 662 -24.74 -4.63 9.84
C ASP A 662 -25.73 -4.22 8.74
N ILE A 663 -26.39 -5.20 8.11
CA ILE A 663 -27.42 -5.00 7.08
C ILE A 663 -28.71 -5.77 7.41
N SER A 664 -29.82 -5.35 6.82
CA SER A 664 -31.11 -6.01 7.01
C SER A 664 -31.18 -7.37 6.28
N LYS A 665 -32.10 -8.24 6.70
CA LYS A 665 -32.33 -9.53 6.05
C LYS A 665 -32.78 -9.38 4.60
N SER A 666 -33.61 -8.37 4.31
CA SER A 666 -34.04 -8.09 2.92
C SER A 666 -32.86 -7.63 2.06
N MET A 667 -32.03 -6.73 2.59
CA MET A 667 -30.80 -6.28 1.91
C MET A 667 -29.85 -7.45 1.65
N PHE A 668 -29.63 -8.33 2.64
CA PHE A 668 -28.78 -9.51 2.46
C PHE A 668 -29.32 -10.41 1.34
N THR A 669 -30.59 -10.78 1.42
CA THR A 669 -31.20 -11.73 0.47
C THR A 669 -31.26 -11.15 -0.95
N ARG A 670 -31.73 -9.90 -1.08
CA ARG A 670 -31.88 -9.23 -2.38
C ARG A 670 -30.55 -8.78 -2.96
N GLY A 671 -29.61 -8.36 -2.12
CA GLY A 671 -28.24 -7.98 -2.49
C GLY A 671 -27.44 -9.20 -2.98
N VAL A 672 -27.53 -10.33 -2.29
CA VAL A 672 -26.94 -11.60 -2.75
C VAL A 672 -27.55 -12.03 -4.09
N ALA A 673 -28.88 -12.05 -4.21
CA ALA A 673 -29.54 -12.40 -5.46
C ALA A 673 -29.16 -11.45 -6.62
N HIS A 674 -28.94 -10.16 -6.31
CA HIS A 674 -28.44 -9.19 -7.27
C HIS A 674 -27.00 -9.51 -7.70
N LEU A 675 -26.10 -9.81 -6.76
CA LEU A 675 -24.73 -10.23 -7.07
C LEU A 675 -24.70 -11.53 -7.88
N GLU A 676 -25.54 -12.51 -7.57
CA GLU A 676 -25.68 -13.74 -8.35
C GLU A 676 -26.17 -13.44 -9.78
N LYS A 677 -27.21 -12.60 -9.92
CA LYS A 677 -27.71 -12.14 -11.22
C LYS A 677 -26.65 -11.41 -12.04
N MET A 678 -25.85 -10.55 -11.41
CA MET A 678 -24.75 -9.84 -12.08
C MET A 678 -23.58 -10.77 -12.41
N SER A 679 -23.36 -11.83 -11.64
CA SER A 679 -22.36 -12.87 -11.93
C SER A 679 -22.66 -13.60 -13.24
N LEU A 680 -23.95 -13.72 -13.61
CA LEU A 680 -24.34 -14.35 -14.89
C LEU A 680 -23.79 -13.60 -16.11
N LYS A 681 -23.50 -12.29 -15.97
CA LYS A 681 -22.85 -11.48 -17.01
C LYS A 681 -21.36 -11.79 -17.19
N VAL A 682 -20.76 -12.48 -16.22
CA VAL A 682 -19.41 -13.03 -16.33
C VAL A 682 -19.54 -14.43 -16.95
N PRO A 683 -18.68 -14.83 -17.91
CA PRO A 683 -18.73 -16.17 -18.48
C PRO A 683 -18.53 -17.24 -17.40
N GLU A 684 -19.26 -18.36 -17.49
CA GLU A 684 -19.33 -19.40 -16.44
C GLU A 684 -17.94 -19.83 -15.94
N MET A 685 -17.02 -20.06 -16.87
CA MET A 685 -15.65 -20.47 -16.59
C MET A 685 -14.79 -19.44 -15.84
N PHE A 686 -15.23 -18.18 -15.73
CA PHE A 686 -14.57 -17.12 -14.97
C PHE A 686 -15.40 -16.63 -13.78
N ARG A 687 -16.58 -17.21 -13.53
CA ARG A 687 -17.44 -16.81 -12.41
C ARG A 687 -16.86 -17.17 -11.05
N TYR A 688 -15.89 -18.07 -10.98
CA TYR A 688 -15.31 -18.53 -9.73
C TYR A 688 -13.79 -18.46 -9.76
N THR A 689 -13.19 -17.86 -8.75
CA THR A 689 -11.73 -17.74 -8.60
C THR A 689 -11.35 -17.70 -7.12
N ASN A 690 -10.34 -18.49 -6.74
CA ASN A 690 -9.76 -18.50 -5.39
C ASN A 690 -10.78 -18.64 -4.23
N GLY A 691 -11.90 -19.34 -4.42
CA GLY A 691 -12.91 -19.46 -3.36
C GLY A 691 -14.04 -18.45 -3.42
N TYR A 692 -14.00 -17.51 -4.37
CA TYR A 692 -14.92 -16.38 -4.49
C TYR A 692 -15.64 -16.37 -5.84
N CYS A 693 -16.86 -15.84 -5.85
CA CYS A 693 -17.62 -15.58 -7.05
C CYS A 693 -17.29 -14.20 -7.63
N VAL A 694 -17.13 -14.08 -8.94
CA VAL A 694 -16.89 -12.82 -9.66
C VAL A 694 -18.22 -12.19 -10.07
N SER A 695 -18.43 -10.92 -9.73
CA SER A 695 -19.64 -10.19 -10.08
C SER A 695 -19.37 -8.70 -10.37
N TYR A 696 -20.41 -7.99 -10.80
CA TYR A 696 -20.43 -6.54 -10.96
C TYR A 696 -21.43 -5.93 -9.97
N LEU A 697 -21.08 -4.82 -9.35
CA LEU A 697 -21.95 -4.16 -8.37
C LEU A 697 -23.18 -3.52 -9.04
N LYS A 698 -22.95 -2.85 -10.17
CA LYS A 698 -23.97 -2.20 -11.00
C LYS A 698 -23.51 -2.26 -12.47
N VAL A 699 -24.45 -2.42 -13.39
CA VAL A 699 -24.21 -2.52 -14.85
C VAL A 699 -25.18 -1.69 -15.65
#